data_AF-A0A956L2I0-F1
#
_entry.id   AF-A0A956L2I0-F1
#
_cell.length_a   1.000
_cell.length_b   1.000
_cell.length_c   1.000
_cell.angle_alpha   90.00
_cell.angle_beta   90.00
_cell.angle_gamma   90.00
#
_symmetry.space_group_name_H-M   'P 1'
#
loop_
_entity.id
_entity.type
_entity.pdbx_description
1 polymer ?
#
loop_
_entity_poly.entity_id
_entity_poly.type
_entity_poly.pdbx_seq_one_letter_code
_entity_poly.pdbx_strand_id
1 'polypeptide(L)'
;MSTRRRALAAGLLVATAGLACHHDDPPPAGDTTAASSDDGGEDTEAPPSGPPRPERAEVQTCRFEGWAPGLLPPLAFEATAVPPISGARSLALGDGVLLVGTDDGALWGIDPSDEAEPLRALLPGDGSPITGLARGPSNGLDALFVRIQTEAPARTRVIRYTLQGPRTLDAASALDTVVVDFSDAARQGAGLLAADGLLWVPLGDGEAGDEAGASDNPNQREGNLLRLDVSTLSSPSGYDLPADNPLAGQPSPAAEAWAWGLRDPTSCTLDPTRDRVWCLDRGAAISEASLVPAASNLGWPRLEGSSCQLPGGCDGLDTQLPLATYRHGADDCGVGPGAVADGMDPELDGAIVYADRCSGRLMAARPLTAEQPSARTVVGQLDPALVALAADPAGGLWALDAVGQLGRLVVERPPGEFPTALTRSGCFEGTGVQSPAPDLIPYSINAPLWTDGSHKERYLVIPPGQQLSVEPDGRLRFPVGSIIVKNFSYPLDLLEPDQLTPVETRVMIRRSYTWEFHSYRWNEAGTEATLLDDGQSQPMLTALDGAPTVVRHTFPSRDECGYCHDNGDVRALGPRLDQLARQVEYLEGPDDQLQVFEAIGLFDAPLPPSEPMADYLDPEASDEARARAYLHANCGHCHRPGGWTPPDLDMDLRWTTPTPEANLCGVPPQYSSTFPADHRVAPGDPSDSLVWLRLSSRGPWQMPPFATSVPDPAGSVVRTWIEGLDGCP
;
A
#
# COMPACT_ATOMS: atom_id res chain seq x y z
N MET A 1 34.78 -8.29 36.79
CA MET A 1 35.33 -7.21 37.64
C MET A 1 36.16 -6.32 36.71
N SER A 2 35.67 -5.21 36.18
CA SER A 2 35.31 -3.97 36.88
C SER A 2 34.32 -3.20 36.02
N THR A 3 33.17 -2.89 36.61
CA THR A 3 32.09 -2.05 36.11
C THR A 3 32.51 -0.58 36.01
N ARG A 4 32.31 0.05 34.84
CA ARG A 4 32.12 1.51 34.75
C ARG A 4 30.98 1.79 33.77
N ARG A 5 29.78 1.97 34.33
CA ARG A 5 28.69 2.68 33.67
C ARG A 5 29.07 4.17 33.60
N ARG A 6 29.12 4.74 32.40
CA ARG A 6 29.10 6.20 32.20
C ARG A 6 27.86 6.52 31.38
N ALA A 7 27.04 7.40 31.93
CA ALA A 7 25.88 7.96 31.27
C ALA A 7 26.38 8.90 30.16
N LEU A 8 25.97 8.65 28.90
CA LEU A 8 26.04 9.64 27.84
C LEU A 8 24.80 10.53 27.94
N ALA A 9 25.02 11.80 28.24
CA ALA A 9 24.06 12.86 28.00
C ALA A 9 24.50 13.55 26.71
N ALA A 10 23.69 13.43 25.66
CA ALA A 10 23.84 14.23 24.45
C ALA A 10 23.38 15.67 24.75
N GLY A 11 24.21 16.65 24.43
CA GLY A 11 23.95 18.07 24.63
C GLY A 11 24.81 18.92 23.72
N LEU A 12 24.13 19.78 22.95
CA LEU A 12 24.52 20.63 21.84
C LEU A 12 25.76 21.54 22.04
N LEU A 13 26.36 21.89 20.90
CA LEU A 13 27.36 22.95 20.73
C LEU A 13 26.94 24.29 21.35
N VAL A 14 27.87 24.91 22.10
CA VAL A 14 27.93 26.36 22.31
C VAL A 14 29.27 26.84 21.79
N ALA A 15 29.24 27.74 20.80
CA ALA A 15 30.40 28.44 20.29
C ALA A 15 31.02 29.34 21.37
N THR A 16 32.28 29.11 21.74
CA THR A 16 33.01 29.97 22.68
C THR A 16 33.74 31.09 21.96
N ALA A 17 33.27 32.32 22.14
CA ALA A 17 34.12 33.51 22.08
C ALA A 17 34.91 33.61 23.40
N GLY A 18 36.24 33.67 23.30
CA GLY A 18 37.11 33.80 24.46
C GLY A 18 37.04 35.18 25.10
N LEU A 19 37.19 35.22 26.44
CA LEU A 19 38.07 36.18 27.12
C LEU A 19 38.36 35.67 28.55
N ALA A 20 39.61 35.82 28.96
CA ALA A 20 40.23 35.30 30.18
C ALA A 20 39.77 36.01 31.48
N CYS A 21 39.93 35.32 32.62
CA CYS A 21 40.49 35.78 33.91
C CYS A 21 40.37 34.63 34.94
N HIS A 22 41.48 34.00 35.35
CA HIS A 22 42.31 34.26 36.55
C HIS A 22 41.88 33.48 37.80
N HIS A 23 42.85 32.70 38.32
CA HIS A 23 42.83 31.93 39.56
C HIS A 23 42.60 32.82 40.79
N ASP A 24 41.94 32.27 41.82
CA ASP A 24 42.57 32.12 43.15
C ASP A 24 41.74 31.21 44.08
N ASP A 25 42.48 30.41 44.84
CA ASP A 25 42.04 29.40 45.81
C ASP A 25 41.64 30.01 47.19
N PRO A 26 40.92 29.24 48.05
CA PRO A 26 40.33 29.65 49.36
C PRO A 26 41.40 29.55 50.50
N PRO A 27 41.16 29.74 51.84
CA PRO A 27 40.00 29.38 52.69
C PRO A 27 39.92 30.27 54.01
N PRO A 28 39.65 29.81 55.27
CA PRO A 28 38.91 28.67 55.84
C PRO A 28 37.91 29.02 56.98
N ALA A 29 37.30 27.95 57.51
CA ALA A 29 36.34 27.84 58.61
C ALA A 29 36.85 28.24 60.02
N GLY A 30 35.90 28.48 60.94
CA GLY A 30 36.14 28.77 62.36
C GLY A 30 34.92 28.47 63.26
N ASP A 31 34.82 27.19 63.58
CA ASP A 31 34.33 26.44 64.76
C ASP A 31 33.79 27.11 66.07
N THR A 32 32.92 26.31 66.73
CA THR A 32 32.61 26.17 68.19
C THR A 32 31.61 27.07 68.93
N THR A 33 30.54 26.48 69.51
CA THR A 33 30.43 26.05 70.94
C THR A 33 28.96 25.78 71.36
N ALA A 34 28.79 24.86 72.32
CA ALA A 34 27.53 24.31 72.81
C ALA A 34 27.17 24.80 74.23
N ALA A 35 25.88 24.85 74.58
CA ALA A 35 25.34 24.48 75.92
C ALA A 35 23.79 24.54 76.01
N SER A 36 23.24 23.44 76.56
CA SER A 36 21.95 23.14 77.26
C SER A 36 20.88 24.22 77.52
N SER A 37 19.58 23.90 77.33
CA SER A 37 18.66 23.34 78.37
C SER A 37 17.16 23.50 78.00
N ASP A 38 16.39 22.42 78.19
CA ASP A 38 14.94 22.25 78.48
C ASP A 38 13.84 23.22 77.98
N ASP A 39 12.92 22.58 77.25
CA ASP A 39 11.45 22.55 77.36
C ASP A 39 10.60 23.85 77.34
N GLY A 40 9.76 23.94 76.31
CA GLY A 40 8.68 24.92 76.17
C GLY A 40 8.17 24.96 74.73
N GLY A 41 7.01 24.36 74.47
CA GLY A 41 6.37 24.40 73.15
C GLY A 41 5.77 25.77 72.83
N GLU A 42 5.91 26.19 71.57
CA GLU A 42 4.95 26.95 70.76
C GLU A 42 5.53 27.20 69.36
N ASP A 43 4.71 26.94 68.34
CA ASP A 43 4.73 27.41 66.94
C ASP A 43 6.07 27.72 66.25
N THR A 44 6.51 26.82 65.36
CA THR A 44 7.55 27.13 64.36
C THR A 44 7.02 27.02 62.93
N GLU A 45 6.94 28.20 62.33
CA GLU A 45 6.89 28.51 60.90
C GLU A 45 7.71 27.53 60.04
N ALA A 46 7.11 27.03 58.95
CA ALA A 46 7.78 26.15 57.99
C ALA A 46 8.97 26.87 57.33
N PRO A 47 10.11 26.19 57.09
CA PRO A 47 11.25 26.82 56.43
C PRO A 47 10.87 27.22 54.99
N PRO A 48 11.43 28.32 54.45
CA PRO A 48 11.15 28.73 53.09
C PRO A 48 11.53 27.59 52.15
N SER A 49 10.57 27.16 51.33
CA SER A 49 10.78 26.22 50.24
C SER A 49 11.98 26.69 49.42
N GLY A 50 13.00 25.84 49.30
CA GLY A 50 14.08 26.06 48.35
C GLY A 50 13.49 26.32 46.94
N PRO A 51 14.24 27.01 46.06
CA PRO A 51 13.75 27.31 44.72
C PRO A 51 13.24 26.01 44.09
N PRO A 52 12.05 26.04 43.43
CA PRO A 52 11.50 24.84 42.80
C PRO A 52 12.60 24.24 41.92
N ARG A 53 12.83 22.93 42.08
CA ARG A 53 13.64 22.20 41.10
C ARG A 53 13.05 22.56 39.73
N PRO A 54 13.87 23.00 38.76
CA PRO A 54 13.35 23.22 37.43
C PRO A 54 12.62 21.95 37.01
N GLU A 55 11.34 22.09 36.64
CA GLU A 55 10.64 21.03 35.94
C GLU A 55 11.59 20.53 34.85
N ARG A 56 11.82 19.22 34.79
CA ARG A 56 12.55 18.65 33.65
C ARG A 56 11.76 19.10 32.43
N ALA A 57 12.38 19.94 31.60
CA ALA A 57 11.83 20.25 30.29
C ALA A 57 11.47 18.91 29.64
N GLU A 58 10.22 18.75 29.22
CA GLU A 58 9.83 17.60 28.42
C GLU A 58 10.79 17.57 27.22
N VAL A 59 11.51 16.46 27.08
CA VAL A 59 12.44 16.29 25.95
C VAL A 59 11.58 16.33 24.70
N GLN A 60 11.89 17.24 23.77
CA GLN A 60 11.23 17.30 22.48
C GLN A 60 11.38 15.94 21.78
N THR A 61 10.26 15.38 21.33
CA THR A 61 10.23 14.09 20.62
C THR A 61 9.54 14.25 19.29
N CYS A 62 10.08 13.61 18.26
CA CYS A 62 9.50 13.57 16.91
C CYS A 62 8.21 12.73 16.89
N ARG A 63 7.10 13.37 16.54
CA ARG A 63 5.76 12.75 16.55
C ARG A 63 4.89 13.21 15.38
N PHE A 64 4.07 12.28 14.91
CA PHE A 64 3.03 12.51 13.92
C PHE A 64 1.72 11.93 14.48
N GLU A 65 1.15 12.64 15.46
CA GLU A 65 -0.15 12.32 16.05
C GLU A 65 -1.28 12.68 15.08
N GLY A 66 -2.48 12.15 15.31
CA GLY A 66 -3.63 12.42 14.44
C GLY A 66 -3.56 11.74 13.06
N TRP A 67 -4.43 12.22 12.18
CA TRP A 67 -4.60 11.75 10.80
C TRP A 67 -4.29 12.87 9.81
N ALA A 68 -3.48 12.58 8.79
CA ALA A 68 -3.14 13.58 7.78
C ALA A 68 -4.36 13.94 6.92
N PRO A 69 -4.62 15.22 6.65
CA PRO A 69 -5.75 15.63 5.82
C PRO A 69 -5.63 15.08 4.39
N GLY A 70 -6.78 14.83 3.77
CA GLY A 70 -6.90 14.38 2.38
C GLY A 70 -6.62 12.88 2.15
N LEU A 71 -6.15 12.16 3.16
CA LEU A 71 -6.02 10.70 3.12
C LEU A 71 -7.35 9.99 3.35
N LEU A 72 -7.54 8.88 2.63
CA LEU A 72 -8.59 7.91 2.96
C LEU A 72 -8.35 7.41 4.39
N PRO A 73 -9.32 7.57 5.31
CA PRO A 73 -9.11 7.25 6.71
C PRO A 73 -8.98 5.75 6.95
N PRO A 74 -8.32 5.34 8.04
CA PRO A 74 -8.26 3.94 8.43
C PRO A 74 -9.63 3.43 8.87
N LEU A 75 -9.86 2.15 8.59
CA LEU A 75 -11.07 1.41 8.87
C LEU A 75 -10.77 0.26 9.84
N ALA A 76 -11.68 0.09 10.78
CA ALA A 76 -11.75 -1.03 11.71
C ALA A 76 -13.06 -1.79 11.53
N PHE A 77 -13.12 -3.00 12.08
CA PHE A 77 -14.32 -3.83 12.11
C PHE A 77 -14.95 -3.80 13.50
N GLU A 78 -16.19 -3.33 13.57
CA GLU A 78 -17.01 -3.35 14.79
C GLU A 78 -18.03 -4.47 14.69
N ALA A 79 -17.84 -5.53 15.48
CA ALA A 79 -18.73 -6.68 15.50
C ALA A 79 -20.10 -6.34 16.11
N THR A 80 -21.16 -6.91 15.52
CA THR A 80 -22.51 -6.87 16.08
C THR A 80 -22.70 -7.84 17.24
N ALA A 81 -23.86 -7.80 17.90
CA ALA A 81 -24.24 -8.78 18.90
C ALA A 81 -24.72 -10.12 18.29
N VAL A 82 -24.90 -10.18 16.97
CA VAL A 82 -25.31 -11.40 16.26
C VAL A 82 -24.20 -12.45 16.35
N PRO A 83 -24.49 -13.67 16.83
CA PRO A 83 -23.50 -14.74 16.86
C PRO A 83 -22.98 -15.09 15.46
N PRO A 84 -21.72 -15.55 15.31
CA PRO A 84 -21.17 -15.93 14.02
C PRO A 84 -22.03 -16.95 13.28
N ILE A 85 -22.30 -16.66 12.00
CA ILE A 85 -23.11 -17.51 11.13
C ILE A 85 -22.19 -18.46 10.38
N SER A 86 -22.17 -19.72 10.81
CA SER A 86 -21.36 -20.78 10.19
C SER A 86 -21.63 -20.87 8.69
N GLY A 87 -20.56 -20.92 7.90
CA GLY A 87 -20.64 -21.08 6.45
C GLY A 87 -21.10 -19.84 5.69
N ALA A 88 -21.22 -18.68 6.33
CA ALA A 88 -21.60 -17.44 5.67
C ALA A 88 -20.61 -17.06 4.55
N ARG A 89 -21.15 -16.69 3.37
CA ARG A 89 -20.36 -16.38 2.17
C ARG A 89 -20.81 -15.15 1.40
N SER A 90 -22.07 -14.76 1.51
CA SER A 90 -22.62 -13.61 0.79
C SER A 90 -23.43 -12.72 1.71
N LEU A 91 -23.40 -11.42 1.43
CA LEU A 91 -24.09 -10.38 2.18
C LEU A 91 -24.77 -9.45 1.19
N ALA A 92 -26.02 -9.10 1.47
CA ALA A 92 -26.73 -8.03 0.78
C ALA A 92 -27.60 -7.25 1.78
N LEU A 93 -27.87 -5.98 1.49
CA LEU A 93 -28.82 -5.18 2.24
C LEU A 93 -29.94 -4.73 1.30
N GLY A 94 -31.19 -4.87 1.73
CA GLY A 94 -32.32 -4.33 0.98
C GLY A 94 -33.57 -4.17 1.85
N ASP A 95 -34.25 -3.03 1.70
CA ASP A 95 -35.36 -2.55 2.54
C ASP A 95 -35.08 -2.67 4.06
N GLY A 96 -33.87 -2.32 4.48
CA GLY A 96 -33.47 -2.32 5.89
C GLY A 96 -33.26 -3.70 6.51
N VAL A 97 -33.13 -4.76 5.70
CA VAL A 97 -32.84 -6.12 6.18
C VAL A 97 -31.56 -6.63 5.54
N LEU A 98 -30.65 -7.13 6.39
CA LEU A 98 -29.44 -7.82 5.96
C LEU A 98 -29.77 -9.26 5.61
N LEU A 99 -29.28 -9.69 4.46
CA LEU A 99 -29.45 -11.04 3.94
C LEU A 99 -28.09 -11.72 3.90
N VAL A 100 -28.00 -12.89 4.54
CA VAL A 100 -26.75 -13.69 4.58
C VAL A 100 -27.00 -15.05 3.96
N GLY A 101 -26.25 -15.38 2.92
CA GLY A 101 -26.26 -16.68 2.26
C GLY A 101 -25.06 -17.53 2.69
N THR A 102 -25.29 -18.82 2.89
CA THR A 102 -24.26 -19.77 3.36
C THR A 102 -23.90 -20.83 2.32
N ASP A 103 -22.82 -21.56 2.60
CA ASP A 103 -22.31 -22.63 1.75
C ASP A 103 -23.09 -23.94 1.79
N ASP A 104 -23.91 -24.14 2.82
CA ASP A 104 -24.91 -25.21 2.89
C ASP A 104 -26.27 -24.81 2.31
N GLY A 105 -26.36 -23.63 1.68
CA GLY A 105 -27.55 -23.15 0.99
C GLY A 105 -28.61 -22.51 1.89
N ALA A 106 -28.27 -22.16 3.13
CA ALA A 106 -29.17 -21.45 4.03
C ALA A 106 -29.16 -19.93 3.77
N LEU A 107 -30.34 -19.32 3.88
CA LEU A 107 -30.53 -17.87 3.82
C LEU A 107 -31.04 -17.36 5.16
N TRP A 108 -30.38 -16.32 5.68
CA TRP A 108 -30.70 -15.63 6.92
C TRP A 108 -31.18 -14.22 6.64
N GLY A 109 -32.19 -13.76 7.38
CA GLY A 109 -32.67 -12.38 7.37
C GLY A 109 -32.48 -11.73 8.73
N ILE A 110 -31.71 -10.64 8.79
CA ILE A 110 -31.30 -9.99 10.03
C ILE A 110 -31.78 -8.55 10.02
N ASP A 111 -32.41 -8.13 11.12
CA ASP A 111 -32.70 -6.72 11.39
C ASP A 111 -31.47 -6.04 11.96
N PRO A 112 -30.90 -5.01 11.31
CA PRO A 112 -29.87 -4.20 11.91
C PRO A 112 -30.32 -3.47 13.19
N SER A 113 -31.62 -3.25 13.36
CA SER A 113 -32.18 -2.52 14.52
C SER A 113 -32.62 -3.44 15.68
N ASP A 114 -32.69 -4.75 15.45
CA ASP A 114 -33.11 -5.74 16.44
C ASP A 114 -32.36 -7.07 16.24
N GLU A 115 -31.06 -7.04 16.58
CA GLU A 115 -30.12 -8.16 16.40
C GLU A 115 -30.41 -9.37 17.33
N ALA A 116 -31.33 -9.23 18.29
CA ALA A 116 -31.59 -10.23 19.32
C ALA A 116 -32.37 -11.46 18.81
N GLU A 117 -33.04 -11.37 17.65
CA GLU A 117 -33.77 -12.47 17.03
C GLU A 117 -33.44 -12.59 15.52
N PRO A 118 -32.26 -13.12 15.13
CA PRO A 118 -31.98 -13.38 13.73
C PRO A 118 -33.02 -14.37 13.19
N LEU A 119 -33.81 -13.94 12.20
CA LEU A 119 -34.83 -14.80 11.61
C LEU A 119 -34.15 -15.83 10.71
N ARG A 120 -34.34 -17.09 11.08
CA ARG A 120 -33.77 -18.23 10.40
C ARG A 120 -34.70 -18.72 9.30
N ALA A 121 -34.07 -19.09 8.19
CA ALA A 121 -34.52 -20.04 7.18
C ALA A 121 -35.55 -19.54 6.17
N LEU A 122 -35.03 -19.23 4.99
CA LEU A 122 -35.78 -19.23 3.75
C LEU A 122 -34.96 -20.01 2.72
N LEU A 123 -35.06 -21.35 2.77
CA LEU A 123 -34.48 -22.23 1.77
C LEU A 123 -35.04 -21.91 0.40
N PRO A 124 -34.16 -21.95 -0.59
CA PRO A 124 -34.55 -22.66 -1.78
C PRO A 124 -33.35 -23.27 -2.52
N GLY A 125 -33.06 -24.53 -2.21
CA GLY A 125 -32.02 -25.26 -2.91
C GLY A 125 -31.85 -26.66 -2.36
N ASP A 126 -31.42 -27.55 -3.23
CA ASP A 126 -31.00 -28.93 -2.99
C ASP A 126 -29.76 -29.09 -2.08
N GLY A 127 -29.38 -28.05 -1.32
CA GLY A 127 -28.14 -27.96 -0.55
C GLY A 127 -26.99 -27.25 -1.28
N SER A 128 -27.24 -26.70 -2.48
CA SER A 128 -26.24 -25.94 -3.23
C SER A 128 -25.78 -24.65 -2.49
N PRO A 129 -24.47 -24.32 -2.50
CA PRO A 129 -23.94 -23.09 -1.92
C PRO A 129 -24.57 -21.82 -2.49
N ILE A 130 -24.89 -20.84 -1.63
CA ILE A 130 -25.31 -19.49 -2.05
C ILE A 130 -24.09 -18.58 -2.19
N THR A 131 -23.82 -18.13 -3.40
CA THR A 131 -22.63 -17.33 -3.76
C THR A 131 -22.94 -15.87 -4.08
N GLY A 132 -24.23 -15.50 -4.15
CA GLY A 132 -24.62 -14.12 -4.42
C GLY A 132 -26.09 -13.84 -4.10
N LEU A 133 -26.37 -12.62 -3.67
CA LEU A 133 -27.70 -12.16 -3.26
C LEU A 133 -27.94 -10.76 -3.81
N ALA A 134 -29.13 -10.50 -4.33
CA ALA A 134 -29.59 -9.16 -4.66
C ALA A 134 -31.08 -9.02 -4.43
N ARG A 135 -31.51 -7.95 -3.77
CA ARG A 135 -32.93 -7.62 -3.62
C ARG A 135 -33.31 -6.58 -4.67
N GLY A 136 -34.31 -6.89 -5.49
CA GLY A 136 -34.85 -5.93 -6.46
C GLY A 136 -35.68 -4.84 -5.76
N PRO A 137 -35.68 -3.59 -6.24
CA PRO A 137 -36.44 -2.53 -5.59
C PRO A 137 -37.96 -2.71 -5.73
N SER A 138 -38.67 -2.07 -4.81
CA SER A 138 -40.13 -2.12 -4.58
C SER A 138 -41.01 -1.54 -5.70
N ASN A 139 -40.55 -1.47 -6.96
CA ASN A 139 -41.30 -0.97 -8.11
C ASN A 139 -42.38 -1.97 -8.60
N GLY A 140 -43.03 -2.66 -7.65
CA GLY A 140 -44.10 -3.63 -7.89
C GLY A 140 -43.68 -5.10 -7.87
N LEU A 141 -42.39 -5.40 -7.73
CA LEU A 141 -41.86 -6.75 -7.58
C LEU A 141 -40.97 -6.84 -6.34
N ASP A 142 -41.56 -7.23 -5.21
CA ASP A 142 -40.81 -7.63 -4.01
C ASP A 142 -40.11 -8.96 -4.31
N ALA A 143 -38.88 -8.89 -4.85
CA ALA A 143 -38.14 -10.05 -5.33
C ALA A 143 -36.73 -10.16 -4.73
N LEU A 144 -36.34 -11.39 -4.41
CA LEU A 144 -34.98 -11.75 -4.05
C LEU A 144 -34.37 -12.62 -5.16
N PHE A 145 -33.21 -12.21 -5.64
CA PHE A 145 -32.38 -13.00 -6.55
C PHE A 145 -31.28 -13.68 -5.76
N VAL A 146 -31.17 -15.00 -5.93
CA VAL A 146 -30.21 -15.86 -5.24
C VAL A 146 -29.38 -16.56 -6.30
N ARG A 147 -28.06 -16.38 -6.22
CA ARG A 147 -27.12 -17.12 -7.02
C ARG A 147 -26.68 -18.38 -6.27
N ILE A 148 -26.80 -19.53 -6.93
CA ILE A 148 -26.35 -20.83 -6.41
C ILE A 148 -25.36 -21.50 -7.36
N GLN A 149 -24.52 -22.38 -6.81
CA GLN A 149 -23.63 -23.24 -7.57
C GLN A 149 -24.03 -24.72 -7.43
N THR A 150 -24.38 -25.39 -8.53
CA THR A 150 -24.61 -26.84 -8.54
C THR A 150 -23.32 -27.59 -8.83
N GLU A 151 -23.18 -28.87 -8.40
CA GLU A 151 -21.94 -29.64 -8.58
C GLU A 151 -21.94 -30.64 -9.76
N ALA A 152 -23.12 -31.12 -10.20
CA ALA A 152 -23.20 -32.23 -11.17
C ALA A 152 -24.34 -32.07 -12.20
N PRO A 153 -24.11 -31.37 -13.33
CA PRO A 153 -22.87 -30.69 -13.70
C PRO A 153 -22.65 -29.38 -12.93
N ALA A 154 -21.41 -28.90 -12.90
CA ALA A 154 -21.08 -27.61 -12.33
C ALA A 154 -21.77 -26.48 -13.11
N ARG A 155 -22.63 -25.72 -12.43
CA ARG A 155 -23.39 -24.60 -13.01
C ARG A 155 -23.62 -23.52 -11.98
N THR A 156 -23.40 -22.28 -12.37
CA THR A 156 -24.05 -21.14 -11.73
C THR A 156 -25.51 -21.04 -12.19
N ARG A 157 -26.42 -20.79 -11.24
CA ARG A 157 -27.84 -20.48 -11.53
C ARG A 157 -28.27 -19.25 -10.74
N VAL A 158 -29.12 -18.42 -11.34
CA VAL A 158 -29.77 -17.31 -10.65
C VAL A 158 -31.26 -17.60 -10.51
N ILE A 159 -31.70 -17.76 -9.28
CA ILE A 159 -33.09 -18.08 -8.96
C ILE A 159 -33.76 -16.86 -8.35
N ARG A 160 -34.99 -16.59 -8.77
CA ARG A 160 -35.79 -15.51 -8.24
C ARG A 160 -36.85 -16.08 -7.30
N TYR A 161 -37.07 -15.36 -6.22
CA TYR A 161 -38.12 -15.61 -5.25
C TYR A 161 -38.96 -14.36 -5.08
N THR A 162 -40.22 -14.58 -4.73
CA THR A 162 -41.13 -13.54 -4.27
C THR A 162 -40.98 -13.38 -2.76
N LEU A 163 -40.85 -12.14 -2.31
CA LEU A 163 -40.88 -11.77 -0.91
C LEU A 163 -42.33 -11.43 -0.51
N GLN A 164 -42.74 -11.88 0.67
CA GLN A 164 -44.01 -11.58 1.33
C GLN A 164 -43.75 -10.61 2.50
N GLY A 165 -43.22 -9.42 2.20
CA GLY A 165 -42.73 -8.47 3.20
C GLY A 165 -41.21 -8.54 3.39
N PRO A 166 -40.64 -7.77 4.35
CA PRO A 166 -39.19 -7.53 4.40
C PRO A 166 -38.36 -8.74 4.84
N ARG A 167 -38.96 -9.75 5.48
CA ARG A 167 -38.27 -10.92 6.06
C ARG A 167 -38.94 -12.25 5.76
N THR A 168 -39.85 -12.31 4.79
CA THR A 168 -40.57 -13.55 4.47
C THR A 168 -40.41 -13.82 2.99
N LEU A 169 -39.90 -15.00 2.64
CA LEU A 169 -39.76 -15.49 1.28
C LEU A 169 -40.84 -16.53 1.04
N ASP A 170 -41.49 -16.47 -0.12
CA ASP A 170 -42.29 -17.57 -0.60
C ASP A 170 -41.37 -18.61 -1.25
N ALA A 171 -40.97 -19.64 -0.51
CA ALA A 171 -40.13 -20.71 -1.05
C ALA A 171 -40.81 -21.48 -2.20
N ALA A 172 -42.16 -21.50 -2.28
CA ALA A 172 -42.88 -22.12 -3.39
C ALA A 172 -42.91 -21.25 -4.65
N SER A 173 -42.56 -19.96 -4.52
CA SER A 173 -42.37 -19.05 -5.65
C SER A 173 -41.02 -19.22 -6.35
N ALA A 174 -40.22 -20.21 -5.93
CA ALA A 174 -38.99 -20.60 -6.60
C ALA A 174 -39.27 -20.82 -8.08
N LEU A 175 -38.85 -19.87 -8.89
CA LEU A 175 -38.91 -19.97 -10.32
C LEU A 175 -37.47 -19.90 -10.79
N ASP A 176 -37.07 -20.86 -11.64
CA ASP A 176 -35.85 -20.80 -12.45
C ASP A 176 -36.01 -19.65 -13.46
N THR A 177 -36.06 -18.42 -12.94
CA THR A 177 -36.57 -17.27 -13.68
C THR A 177 -35.43 -16.52 -14.34
N VAL A 178 -34.17 -16.74 -13.95
CA VAL A 178 -33.04 -16.12 -14.64
C VAL A 178 -32.06 -17.23 -14.98
N VAL A 179 -32.32 -17.92 -16.09
CA VAL A 179 -31.44 -18.98 -16.61
C VAL A 179 -30.23 -18.34 -17.29
N VAL A 180 -29.34 -17.80 -16.47
CA VAL A 180 -27.94 -17.66 -16.82
C VAL A 180 -27.28 -19.00 -16.48
N ASP A 181 -27.63 -20.03 -17.26
CA ASP A 181 -27.00 -21.35 -17.19
C ASP A 181 -25.71 -21.29 -18.00
N PHE A 182 -24.58 -21.38 -17.30
CA PHE A 182 -23.27 -21.51 -17.91
C PHE A 182 -22.47 -22.58 -17.18
N SER A 183 -21.65 -23.30 -17.94
CA SER A 183 -20.88 -24.43 -17.45
C SER A 183 -19.56 -23.95 -16.85
N ASP A 184 -19.47 -23.84 -15.53
CA ASP A 184 -18.29 -23.33 -14.84
C ASP A 184 -17.82 -24.25 -13.71
N ALA A 185 -16.68 -24.92 -13.91
CA ALA A 185 -16.02 -25.64 -12.83
C ALA A 185 -15.26 -24.69 -11.87
N ALA A 186 -14.90 -23.49 -12.34
CA ALA A 186 -14.10 -22.51 -11.61
C ALA A 186 -14.39 -21.08 -12.09
N ARG A 187 -13.88 -20.06 -11.37
CA ARG A 187 -14.01 -18.62 -11.68
C ARG A 187 -15.46 -18.24 -12.00
N GLN A 188 -16.34 -18.57 -11.06
CA GLN A 188 -17.77 -18.54 -11.27
C GLN A 188 -18.25 -17.07 -11.45
N GLY A 189 -17.65 -16.12 -10.73
CA GLY A 189 -17.97 -14.68 -10.78
C GLY A 189 -18.45 -14.13 -9.43
N ALA A 190 -18.98 -12.91 -9.41
CA ALA A 190 -19.26 -12.18 -8.16
C ALA A 190 -20.73 -12.25 -7.67
N GLY A 191 -21.02 -11.57 -6.56
CA GLY A 191 -22.37 -11.32 -6.07
C GLY A 191 -23.25 -10.58 -7.10
N LEU A 192 -24.57 -10.71 -6.94
CA LEU A 192 -25.56 -10.10 -7.82
C LEU A 192 -25.80 -8.63 -7.46
N LEU A 193 -26.20 -7.81 -8.43
CA LEU A 193 -26.60 -6.41 -8.20
C LEU A 193 -27.99 -6.16 -8.77
N ALA A 194 -28.85 -5.45 -8.04
CA ALA A 194 -30.17 -5.08 -8.54
C ALA A 194 -30.48 -3.62 -8.21
N ALA A 195 -31.01 -2.90 -9.20
CA ALA A 195 -31.45 -1.52 -9.09
C ALA A 195 -32.47 -1.22 -10.20
N ASP A 196 -33.51 -0.45 -9.89
CA ASP A 196 -34.56 0.02 -10.79
C ASP A 196 -35.15 -1.04 -11.76
N GLY A 197 -35.37 -2.26 -11.27
CA GLY A 197 -35.94 -3.36 -12.07
C GLY A 197 -34.94 -4.03 -13.02
N LEU A 198 -33.66 -3.66 -12.92
CA LEU A 198 -32.54 -4.26 -13.63
C LEU A 198 -31.73 -5.15 -12.70
N LEU A 199 -31.13 -6.20 -13.27
CA LEU A 199 -30.24 -7.13 -12.60
C LEU A 199 -28.90 -7.18 -13.36
N TRP A 200 -27.80 -6.98 -12.64
CA TRP A 200 -26.46 -7.20 -13.16
C TRP A 200 -25.92 -8.53 -12.64
N VAL A 201 -25.34 -9.31 -13.54
CA VAL A 201 -24.83 -10.65 -13.26
C VAL A 201 -23.36 -10.70 -13.69
N PRO A 202 -22.41 -10.54 -12.76
CA PRO A 202 -20.98 -10.62 -13.06
C PRO A 202 -20.55 -12.08 -13.21
N LEU A 203 -20.00 -12.43 -14.37
CA LEU A 203 -19.53 -13.78 -14.68
C LEU A 203 -18.01 -13.79 -14.86
N GLY A 204 -17.35 -14.78 -14.28
CA GLY A 204 -15.95 -15.03 -14.61
C GLY A 204 -15.82 -15.83 -15.91
N ASP A 205 -14.59 -16.09 -16.31
CA ASP A 205 -14.27 -16.69 -17.60
C ASP A 205 -14.44 -18.21 -17.64
N GLY A 206 -14.77 -18.86 -16.51
CA GLY A 206 -14.98 -20.31 -16.44
C GLY A 206 -13.76 -21.15 -16.84
N GLU A 207 -12.55 -20.58 -16.82
CA GLU A 207 -11.30 -21.11 -17.41
C GLU A 207 -11.24 -21.14 -18.94
N ALA A 208 -12.31 -20.70 -19.64
CA ALA A 208 -12.28 -20.52 -21.10
C ALA A 208 -11.34 -19.37 -21.52
N GLY A 209 -11.15 -18.39 -20.62
CA GLY A 209 -10.33 -17.19 -20.83
C GLY A 209 -8.82 -17.42 -20.99
N ASP A 210 -8.29 -18.60 -20.66
CA ASP A 210 -6.88 -18.90 -20.87
C ASP A 210 -6.56 -19.12 -22.37
N GLU A 211 -7.57 -19.29 -23.23
CA GLU A 211 -7.44 -19.19 -24.69
C GLU A 211 -7.58 -17.72 -25.14
N ALA A 212 -6.53 -17.17 -25.79
CA ALA A 212 -6.42 -15.76 -26.17
C ALA A 212 -7.64 -15.26 -26.97
N GLY A 213 -8.62 -14.66 -26.28
CA GLY A 213 -9.76 -13.97 -26.87
C GLY A 213 -11.16 -14.51 -26.51
N ALA A 214 -11.28 -15.44 -25.57
CA ALA A 214 -12.60 -15.84 -25.09
C ALA A 214 -13.24 -14.70 -24.26
N SER A 215 -12.60 -14.27 -23.16
CA SER A 215 -13.17 -13.22 -22.29
C SER A 215 -13.25 -11.84 -22.93
N ASP A 216 -12.49 -11.58 -24.00
CA ASP A 216 -12.51 -10.30 -24.73
C ASP A 216 -13.62 -10.22 -25.80
N ASN A 217 -14.50 -11.23 -25.86
CA ASN A 217 -15.53 -11.38 -26.87
C ASN A 217 -16.93 -11.24 -26.25
N PRO A 218 -17.69 -10.18 -26.54
CA PRO A 218 -19.04 -10.01 -26.00
C PRO A 218 -20.05 -11.04 -26.55
N ASN A 219 -19.71 -11.83 -27.57
CA ASN A 219 -20.62 -12.84 -28.15
C ASN A 219 -20.73 -14.14 -27.35
N GLN A 220 -20.15 -14.19 -26.15
CA GLN A 220 -20.30 -15.27 -25.17
C GLN A 220 -20.66 -14.68 -23.80
N ARG A 221 -20.88 -15.50 -22.76
CA ARG A 221 -21.26 -15.00 -21.42
C ARG A 221 -20.06 -14.99 -20.45
N GLU A 222 -19.10 -15.87 -20.69
CA GLU A 222 -17.88 -16.05 -19.91
C GLU A 222 -17.04 -14.78 -19.94
N GLY A 223 -16.71 -14.25 -18.76
CA GLY A 223 -15.95 -13.00 -18.60
C GLY A 223 -16.78 -11.73 -18.80
N ASN A 224 -18.11 -11.83 -18.86
CA ASN A 224 -18.98 -10.66 -19.07
C ASN A 224 -19.71 -10.23 -17.79
N LEU A 225 -19.92 -8.92 -17.70
CA LEU A 225 -20.93 -8.35 -16.82
C LEU A 225 -22.23 -8.23 -17.61
N LEU A 226 -23.24 -9.03 -17.28
CA LEU A 226 -24.55 -8.97 -17.93
C LEU A 226 -25.42 -7.89 -17.27
N ARG A 227 -26.33 -7.26 -18.03
CA ARG A 227 -27.39 -6.37 -17.52
C ARG A 227 -28.74 -6.77 -18.12
N LEU A 228 -29.67 -7.18 -17.27
CA LEU A 228 -30.93 -7.83 -17.63
C LEU A 228 -32.12 -7.04 -17.07
N ASP A 229 -33.23 -6.95 -17.82
CA ASP A 229 -34.48 -6.37 -17.34
C ASP A 229 -35.34 -7.47 -16.69
N VAL A 230 -35.61 -7.31 -15.40
CA VAL A 230 -36.37 -8.26 -14.58
C VAL A 230 -37.69 -7.66 -14.09
N SER A 231 -38.13 -6.53 -14.68
CA SER A 231 -39.30 -5.76 -14.24
C SER A 231 -40.63 -6.33 -14.72
N THR A 232 -40.69 -6.89 -15.94
CA THR A 232 -41.95 -7.37 -16.54
C THR A 232 -41.99 -8.85 -16.90
N LEU A 233 -40.84 -9.53 -16.86
CA LEU A 233 -40.68 -10.99 -17.04
C LEU A 233 -41.54 -11.57 -18.17
N SER A 234 -41.58 -10.87 -19.31
CA SER A 234 -42.46 -11.24 -20.42
C SER A 234 -41.86 -12.35 -21.30
N SER A 235 -40.54 -12.53 -21.22
CA SER A 235 -39.77 -13.54 -21.92
C SER A 235 -39.80 -14.94 -21.28
N PRO A 236 -39.79 -16.03 -22.08
CA PRO A 236 -39.61 -17.40 -21.59
C PRO A 236 -38.28 -17.65 -20.87
N SER A 237 -37.24 -16.85 -21.15
CA SER A 237 -35.96 -16.91 -20.43
C SER A 237 -36.05 -16.28 -19.03
N GLY A 238 -37.19 -15.66 -18.72
CA GLY A 238 -37.50 -14.99 -17.45
C GLY A 238 -36.70 -13.71 -17.19
N TYR A 239 -36.18 -13.10 -18.24
CA TYR A 239 -35.76 -11.69 -18.27
C TYR A 239 -35.95 -11.13 -19.67
N ASP A 240 -36.16 -9.82 -19.74
CA ASP A 240 -36.21 -9.04 -20.97
C ASP A 240 -34.84 -8.35 -21.19
N LEU A 241 -34.56 -7.89 -22.40
CA LEU A 241 -33.31 -7.20 -22.72
C LEU A 241 -33.51 -5.68 -22.62
N PRO A 242 -32.74 -4.96 -21.79
CA PRO A 242 -32.79 -3.50 -21.74
C PRO A 242 -32.50 -2.89 -23.11
N ALA A 243 -33.35 -1.97 -23.57
CA ALA A 243 -33.21 -1.33 -24.87
C ALA A 243 -31.97 -0.42 -24.97
N ASP A 244 -31.43 0.01 -23.83
CA ASP A 244 -30.25 0.85 -23.67
C ASP A 244 -28.98 0.03 -23.39
N ASN A 245 -29.02 -1.31 -23.47
CA ASN A 245 -27.80 -2.10 -23.43
C ASN A 245 -26.88 -1.76 -24.61
N PRO A 246 -25.54 -1.74 -24.41
CA PRO A 246 -24.56 -1.39 -25.44
C PRO A 246 -24.72 -2.13 -26.78
N LEU A 247 -25.13 -3.39 -26.69
CA LEU A 247 -25.24 -4.31 -27.82
C LEU A 247 -26.67 -4.80 -28.03
N ALA A 248 -27.69 -4.04 -27.58
CA ALA A 248 -29.10 -4.44 -27.65
C ALA A 248 -29.59 -4.81 -29.08
N GLY A 249 -28.92 -4.32 -30.13
CA GLY A 249 -29.23 -4.66 -31.52
C GLY A 249 -28.59 -5.96 -32.05
N GLN A 250 -27.72 -6.60 -31.26
CA GLN A 250 -27.05 -7.86 -31.61
C GLN A 250 -27.88 -9.07 -31.16
N PRO A 251 -27.62 -10.30 -31.66
CA PRO A 251 -28.19 -11.50 -31.07
C PRO A 251 -27.62 -11.78 -29.67
N SER A 252 -28.41 -12.40 -28.79
CA SER A 252 -27.88 -12.98 -27.55
C SER A 252 -26.79 -14.03 -27.85
N PRO A 253 -25.74 -14.11 -27.02
CA PRO A 253 -25.61 -13.45 -25.71
C PRO A 253 -25.06 -12.02 -25.75
N ALA A 254 -24.61 -11.51 -26.90
CA ALA A 254 -24.04 -10.14 -26.98
C ALA A 254 -25.00 -9.06 -26.49
N ALA A 255 -26.29 -9.16 -26.79
CA ALA A 255 -27.30 -8.20 -26.32
C ALA A 255 -27.45 -8.12 -24.79
N GLU A 256 -26.97 -9.12 -24.05
CA GLU A 256 -27.00 -9.18 -22.59
C GLU A 256 -25.82 -8.44 -21.96
N ALA A 257 -24.73 -8.23 -22.72
CA ALA A 257 -23.47 -7.72 -22.20
C ALA A 257 -23.53 -6.20 -21.95
N TRP A 258 -23.16 -5.81 -20.73
CA TRP A 258 -22.85 -4.43 -20.35
C TRP A 258 -21.36 -4.13 -20.57
N ALA A 259 -20.49 -5.05 -20.17
CA ALA A 259 -19.04 -5.02 -20.34
C ALA A 259 -18.50 -6.45 -20.43
N TRP A 260 -17.26 -6.60 -20.90
CA TRP A 260 -16.57 -7.88 -21.06
C TRP A 260 -15.08 -7.75 -20.71
N GLY A 261 -14.34 -8.86 -20.70
CA GLY A 261 -12.91 -8.88 -20.35
C GLY A 261 -12.64 -9.07 -18.87
N LEU A 262 -13.56 -9.68 -18.11
CA LEU A 262 -13.33 -10.13 -16.73
C LEU A 262 -12.70 -11.53 -16.70
N ARG A 263 -11.92 -11.82 -15.65
CA ARG A 263 -11.35 -13.16 -15.40
C ARG A 263 -12.09 -13.92 -14.30
N ASP A 264 -12.05 -13.40 -13.08
CA ASP A 264 -12.60 -13.98 -11.86
C ASP A 264 -13.11 -12.86 -10.96
N PRO A 265 -14.22 -12.20 -11.35
CA PRO A 265 -14.78 -11.10 -10.58
C PRO A 265 -15.22 -11.66 -9.23
N THR A 266 -14.70 -11.09 -8.15
CA THR A 266 -14.96 -11.55 -6.77
C THR A 266 -16.03 -10.71 -6.08
N SER A 267 -16.16 -9.45 -6.49
CA SER A 267 -17.19 -8.53 -6.05
C SER A 267 -17.48 -7.52 -7.14
N CYS A 268 -18.74 -7.13 -7.31
CA CYS A 268 -19.10 -5.90 -8.01
C CYS A 268 -20.07 -5.13 -7.13
N THR A 269 -20.24 -3.84 -7.38
CA THR A 269 -21.13 -2.98 -6.60
C THR A 269 -21.61 -1.79 -7.42
N LEU A 270 -22.81 -1.30 -7.12
CA LEU A 270 -23.39 -0.11 -7.74
C LEU A 270 -23.09 1.13 -6.89
N ASP A 271 -22.76 2.23 -7.57
CA ASP A 271 -22.70 3.58 -7.02
C ASP A 271 -23.83 4.39 -7.68
N PRO A 272 -25.07 4.30 -7.18
CA PRO A 272 -26.22 4.95 -7.79
C PRO A 272 -26.13 6.48 -7.70
N THR A 273 -25.43 7.00 -6.69
CA THR A 273 -25.21 8.45 -6.50
C THR A 273 -24.46 9.06 -7.68
N ARG A 274 -23.52 8.31 -8.26
CA ARG A 274 -22.66 8.78 -9.37
C ARG A 274 -22.90 8.05 -10.68
N ASP A 275 -23.88 7.15 -10.74
CA ASP A 275 -24.23 6.32 -11.90
C ASP A 275 -23.06 5.48 -12.41
N ARG A 276 -22.44 4.70 -11.51
CA ARG A 276 -21.26 3.88 -11.84
C ARG A 276 -21.40 2.44 -11.34
N VAL A 277 -20.70 1.55 -12.02
CA VAL A 277 -20.48 0.17 -11.57
C VAL A 277 -18.99 -0.03 -11.29
N TRP A 278 -18.70 -0.66 -10.17
CA TRP A 278 -17.36 -1.13 -9.83
C TRP A 278 -17.31 -2.65 -9.87
N CYS A 279 -16.20 -3.20 -10.34
CA CYS A 279 -15.90 -4.62 -10.20
C CYS A 279 -14.48 -4.81 -9.70
N LEU A 280 -14.34 -5.80 -8.83
CA LEU A 280 -13.08 -6.31 -8.31
C LEU A 280 -12.79 -7.63 -8.99
N ASP A 281 -11.67 -7.69 -9.70
CA ASP A 281 -11.30 -8.84 -10.50
C ASP A 281 -9.98 -9.45 -10.02
N ARG A 282 -9.96 -10.77 -9.91
CA ARG A 282 -8.76 -11.51 -9.54
C ARG A 282 -8.08 -12.03 -10.80
N GLY A 283 -7.01 -11.37 -11.21
CA GLY A 283 -6.08 -11.85 -12.23
C GLY A 283 -5.33 -13.13 -11.83
N ALA A 284 -4.46 -13.60 -12.72
CA ALA A 284 -3.55 -14.71 -12.46
C ALA A 284 -2.48 -14.35 -11.41
N ALA A 285 -2.02 -13.11 -11.40
CA ALA A 285 -1.02 -12.56 -10.49
C ALA A 285 -1.35 -11.14 -9.99
N ILE A 286 -2.26 -10.43 -10.67
CA ILE A 286 -2.64 -9.05 -10.35
C ILE A 286 -4.12 -9.00 -10.04
N SER A 287 -4.47 -8.42 -8.90
CA SER A 287 -5.85 -8.04 -8.59
C SER A 287 -6.15 -6.63 -9.03
N GLU A 288 -7.39 -6.41 -9.43
CA GLU A 288 -7.86 -5.20 -10.07
C GLU A 288 -9.11 -4.66 -9.39
N ALA A 289 -9.19 -3.33 -9.28
CA ALA A 289 -10.42 -2.61 -8.99
C ALA A 289 -10.73 -1.70 -10.17
N SER A 290 -11.83 -1.96 -10.87
CA SER A 290 -12.18 -1.34 -12.14
C SER A 290 -13.50 -0.61 -12.04
N LEU A 291 -13.52 0.63 -12.55
CA LEU A 291 -14.78 1.24 -13.00
C LEU A 291 -15.20 0.55 -14.29
N VAL A 292 -16.48 0.22 -14.42
CA VAL A 292 -17.01 -0.56 -15.55
C VAL A 292 -18.07 0.24 -16.30
N PRO A 293 -17.67 1.17 -17.19
CA PRO A 293 -18.59 1.86 -18.08
C PRO A 293 -19.32 0.90 -19.02
N ALA A 294 -20.44 1.36 -19.56
CA ALA A 294 -21.14 0.67 -20.64
C ALA A 294 -20.21 0.47 -21.85
N ALA A 295 -20.31 -0.68 -22.52
CA ALA A 295 -19.55 -1.02 -23.72
C ALA A 295 -18.02 -1.12 -23.53
N SER A 296 -17.55 -1.39 -22.31
CA SER A 296 -16.13 -1.47 -22.01
C SER A 296 -15.56 -2.89 -22.13
N ASN A 297 -14.34 -2.99 -22.67
CA ASN A 297 -13.50 -4.18 -22.62
C ASN A 297 -12.45 -4.00 -21.51
N LEU A 298 -12.49 -4.83 -20.48
CA LEU A 298 -11.60 -4.76 -19.32
C LEU A 298 -10.24 -5.46 -19.56
N GLY A 299 -10.04 -6.04 -20.74
CA GLY A 299 -8.72 -6.39 -21.26
C GLY A 299 -8.30 -7.84 -21.11
N TRP A 300 -8.84 -8.61 -20.15
CA TRP A 300 -8.48 -10.02 -19.99
C TRP A 300 -8.90 -10.85 -21.23
N PRO A 301 -8.09 -11.82 -21.70
CA PRO A 301 -6.77 -12.22 -21.17
C PRO A 301 -5.58 -11.48 -21.79
N ARG A 302 -5.82 -10.49 -22.68
CA ARG A 302 -4.74 -9.79 -23.39
C ARG A 302 -3.99 -8.82 -22.48
N LEU A 303 -4.68 -8.25 -21.51
CA LEU A 303 -4.12 -7.41 -20.45
C LEU A 303 -4.41 -8.06 -19.09
N GLU A 304 -3.45 -7.90 -18.19
CA GLU A 304 -3.61 -8.12 -16.77
C GLU A 304 -3.03 -6.91 -16.03
N GLY A 305 -3.87 -6.16 -15.32
CA GLY A 305 -3.61 -4.79 -14.94
C GLY A 305 -3.41 -3.93 -16.19
N SER A 306 -2.25 -3.29 -16.27
CA SER A 306 -1.77 -2.62 -17.49
C SER A 306 -0.71 -3.45 -18.23
N SER A 307 -0.47 -4.70 -17.81
CA SER A 307 0.57 -5.56 -18.38
C SER A 307 0.03 -6.34 -19.58
N CYS A 308 0.71 -6.20 -20.72
CA CYS A 308 0.40 -6.98 -21.91
C CYS A 308 0.81 -8.44 -21.76
N GLN A 309 -0.08 -9.36 -22.13
CA GLN A 309 0.13 -10.81 -22.05
C GLN A 309 0.40 -11.45 -23.43
N LEU A 310 0.32 -10.67 -24.52
CA LEU A 310 0.47 -11.19 -25.88
C LEU A 310 1.91 -11.12 -26.42
N PRO A 311 2.42 -12.20 -27.06
CA PRO A 311 3.63 -12.14 -27.86
C PRO A 311 3.47 -11.16 -29.02
N GLY A 312 4.29 -10.10 -29.06
CA GLY A 312 4.23 -9.05 -30.09
C GLY A 312 3.58 -7.73 -29.65
N GLY A 313 3.08 -7.65 -28.41
CA GLY A 313 2.55 -6.41 -27.82
C GLY A 313 1.04 -6.26 -27.89
N CYS A 314 0.53 -5.24 -27.21
CA CYS A 314 -0.91 -4.95 -27.05
C CYS A 314 -1.28 -3.57 -27.60
N ASP A 315 -0.47 -3.05 -28.54
CA ASP A 315 -0.68 -1.73 -29.12
C ASP A 315 -2.01 -1.66 -29.90
N GLY A 316 -2.79 -0.62 -29.62
CA GLY A 316 -4.08 -0.40 -30.30
C GLY A 316 -5.26 -1.19 -29.74
N LEU A 317 -5.11 -1.90 -28.62
CA LEU A 317 -6.25 -2.46 -27.90
C LEU A 317 -7.09 -1.32 -27.28
N ASP A 318 -8.37 -1.27 -27.64
CA ASP A 318 -9.35 -0.40 -27.00
C ASP A 318 -9.84 -1.07 -25.72
N THR A 319 -9.22 -0.72 -24.60
CA THR A 319 -9.46 -1.34 -23.30
C THR A 319 -9.61 -0.28 -22.21
N GLN A 320 -10.51 -0.55 -21.28
CA GLN A 320 -10.65 0.21 -20.06
C GLN A 320 -9.70 -0.39 -19.02
N LEU A 321 -8.60 0.30 -18.76
CA LEU A 321 -7.64 -0.11 -17.73
C LEU A 321 -8.27 -0.04 -16.34
N PRO A 322 -7.89 -0.95 -15.43
CA PRO A 322 -8.33 -0.89 -14.05
C PRO A 322 -7.90 0.40 -13.38
N LEU A 323 -8.71 0.85 -12.42
CA LEU A 323 -8.42 2.04 -11.65
C LEU A 323 -7.21 1.76 -10.74
N ALA A 324 -7.31 0.74 -9.91
CA ALA A 324 -6.24 0.32 -9.01
C ALA A 324 -5.88 -1.13 -9.26
N THR A 325 -4.60 -1.45 -9.14
CA THR A 325 -4.09 -2.81 -9.24
C THR A 325 -3.17 -3.13 -8.08
N TYR A 326 -3.07 -4.40 -7.71
CA TYR A 326 -2.03 -4.88 -6.81
C TYR A 326 -1.63 -6.30 -7.16
N ARG A 327 -0.35 -6.62 -7.02
CA ARG A 327 0.17 -7.97 -7.23
C ARG A 327 -0.06 -8.81 -5.97
N HIS A 328 -0.46 -10.07 -6.15
CA HIS A 328 -0.55 -11.02 -5.05
C HIS A 328 0.86 -11.34 -4.52
N GLY A 329 1.12 -11.08 -3.23
CA GLY A 329 2.31 -11.58 -2.51
C GLY A 329 2.16 -13.04 -2.07
N ALA A 330 3.13 -13.54 -1.28
CA ALA A 330 3.07 -14.89 -0.73
C ALA A 330 1.87 -15.11 0.22
N ASP A 331 1.44 -14.05 0.91
CA ASP A 331 0.37 -14.06 1.89
C ASP A 331 -0.95 -13.47 1.35
N ASP A 332 -0.96 -12.99 0.10
CA ASP A 332 -2.15 -12.41 -0.53
C ASP A 332 -2.79 -13.45 -1.46
N CYS A 333 -4.10 -13.63 -1.39
CA CYS A 333 -4.84 -14.56 -2.27
C CYS A 333 -5.66 -13.83 -3.34
N GLY A 334 -5.40 -12.53 -3.49
CA GLY A 334 -6.11 -11.63 -4.36
C GLY A 334 -7.36 -11.07 -3.74
N VAL A 335 -7.91 -10.12 -4.47
CA VAL A 335 -9.07 -9.32 -4.08
C VAL A 335 -10.26 -10.22 -3.79
N GLY A 336 -11.02 -9.86 -2.77
CA GLY A 336 -12.23 -10.55 -2.33
C GLY A 336 -13.42 -9.61 -2.30
N PRO A 337 -14.08 -9.45 -1.14
CA PRO A 337 -15.26 -8.60 -1.07
C PRO A 337 -14.91 -7.12 -1.20
N GLY A 338 -15.84 -6.34 -1.78
CA GLY A 338 -15.79 -4.89 -1.71
C GLY A 338 -17.15 -4.24 -1.94
N ALA A 339 -17.24 -2.98 -1.56
CA ALA A 339 -18.45 -2.16 -1.69
C ALA A 339 -18.08 -0.68 -1.74
N VAL A 340 -18.89 0.13 -2.43
CA VAL A 340 -18.70 1.59 -2.47
C VAL A 340 -19.07 2.17 -1.11
N ALA A 341 -18.17 2.95 -0.53
CA ALA A 341 -18.40 3.67 0.70
C ALA A 341 -19.01 5.04 0.36
N ASP A 342 -20.24 5.26 0.77
CA ASP A 342 -20.89 6.58 0.76
C ASP A 342 -21.53 6.81 2.14
N GLY A 343 -21.55 8.06 2.59
CA GLY A 343 -22.20 8.47 3.84
C GLY A 343 -21.54 7.95 5.12
N MET A 344 -20.36 7.29 5.01
CA MET A 344 -19.56 6.86 6.15
C MET A 344 -18.69 8.01 6.68
N ASP A 345 -17.99 8.67 5.76
CA ASP A 345 -16.98 9.67 6.03
C ASP A 345 -16.74 10.45 4.73
N PRO A 346 -16.65 11.80 4.76
CA PRO A 346 -16.54 12.61 3.55
C PRO A 346 -15.34 12.26 2.68
N GLU A 347 -14.23 11.80 3.28
CA GLU A 347 -13.04 11.41 2.52
C GLU A 347 -13.22 10.07 1.78
N LEU A 348 -14.15 9.21 2.21
CA LEU A 348 -14.46 7.92 1.60
C LEU A 348 -15.57 7.97 0.55
N ASP A 349 -16.36 9.05 0.49
CA ASP A 349 -17.54 9.14 -0.39
C ASP A 349 -17.19 8.85 -1.87
N GLY A 350 -17.74 7.76 -2.41
CA GLY A 350 -17.56 7.29 -3.78
C GLY A 350 -16.28 6.48 -4.02
N ALA A 351 -15.55 6.14 -2.96
CA ALA A 351 -14.43 5.20 -2.99
C ALA A 351 -14.96 3.76 -2.93
N ILE A 352 -14.30 2.84 -3.64
CA ILE A 352 -14.48 1.40 -3.43
C ILE A 352 -13.61 0.98 -2.25
N VAL A 353 -14.19 0.37 -1.23
CA VAL A 353 -13.46 -0.28 -0.13
C VAL A 353 -13.51 -1.79 -0.35
N TYR A 354 -12.38 -2.46 -0.20
CA TYR A 354 -12.25 -3.89 -0.49
C TYR A 354 -11.16 -4.58 0.32
N ALA A 355 -11.26 -5.90 0.43
CA ALA A 355 -10.32 -6.71 1.21
C ALA A 355 -9.54 -7.70 0.34
N ASP A 356 -8.27 -7.96 0.70
CA ASP A 356 -7.59 -9.18 0.27
C ASP A 356 -8.09 -10.37 1.09
N ARG A 357 -8.31 -11.51 0.43
CA ARG A 357 -8.94 -12.69 1.07
C ARG A 357 -8.06 -13.42 2.06
N CYS A 358 -6.73 -13.30 1.97
CA CYS A 358 -5.81 -14.03 2.82
C CYS A 358 -5.07 -13.12 3.79
N SER A 359 -4.55 -11.98 3.33
CA SER A 359 -3.82 -11.08 4.23
C SER A 359 -4.74 -10.25 5.13
N GLY A 360 -6.04 -10.21 4.81
CA GLY A 360 -7.04 -9.42 5.53
C GLY A 360 -6.85 -7.91 5.37
N ARG A 361 -5.94 -7.49 4.48
CA ARG A 361 -5.65 -6.10 4.19
C ARG A 361 -6.89 -5.43 3.60
N LEU A 362 -7.34 -4.35 4.21
CA LEU A 362 -8.36 -3.47 3.64
C LEU A 362 -7.69 -2.40 2.80
N MET A 363 -8.22 -2.21 1.60
CA MET A 363 -7.79 -1.22 0.64
C MET A 363 -8.99 -0.34 0.28
N ALA A 364 -8.72 0.90 -0.05
CA ALA A 364 -9.70 1.79 -0.62
C ALA A 364 -9.12 2.43 -1.88
N ALA A 365 -9.95 2.57 -2.91
CA ALA A 365 -9.58 3.25 -4.13
C ALA A 365 -10.64 4.25 -4.57
N ARG A 366 -10.20 5.41 -5.05
CA ARG A 366 -11.10 6.43 -5.63
C ARG A 366 -10.47 7.04 -6.88
N PRO A 367 -11.29 7.49 -7.85
CA PRO A 367 -10.80 8.26 -8.98
C PRO A 367 -10.34 9.64 -8.49
N LEU A 368 -9.13 10.06 -8.83
CA LEU A 368 -8.61 11.39 -8.46
C LEU A 368 -8.84 12.41 -9.59
N THR A 369 -8.34 12.13 -10.80
CA THR A 369 -8.53 12.97 -12.01
C THR A 369 -8.50 12.11 -13.28
N ALA A 370 -8.79 12.71 -14.46
CA ALA A 370 -8.66 12.02 -15.74
C ALA A 370 -7.19 11.71 -16.13
N GLU A 371 -6.21 12.41 -15.53
CA GLU A 371 -4.78 12.33 -15.83
C GLU A 371 -4.00 11.48 -14.81
N GLN A 372 -4.56 11.32 -13.60
CA GLN A 372 -4.09 10.39 -12.56
C GLN A 372 -5.28 9.57 -12.07
N PRO A 373 -5.47 8.36 -12.63
CA PRO A 373 -6.74 7.68 -12.48
C PRO A 373 -6.98 7.12 -11.08
N SER A 374 -5.96 6.94 -10.21
CA SER A 374 -6.22 6.26 -8.93
C SER A 374 -5.28 6.56 -7.77
N ALA A 375 -5.87 6.64 -6.58
CA ALA A 375 -5.21 6.36 -5.32
C ALA A 375 -5.64 4.97 -4.87
N ARG A 376 -4.71 4.05 -4.62
CA ARG A 376 -4.99 2.84 -3.83
C ARG A 376 -4.31 3.02 -2.48
N THR A 377 -5.09 3.07 -1.42
CA THR A 377 -4.57 3.22 -0.07
C THR A 377 -4.90 1.99 0.75
N VAL A 378 -3.92 1.47 1.50
CA VAL A 378 -4.20 0.49 2.55
C VAL A 378 -4.85 1.22 3.72
N VAL A 379 -6.11 0.91 4.00
CA VAL A 379 -6.92 1.56 5.03
C VAL A 379 -7.15 0.67 6.25
N GLY A 380 -6.60 -0.54 6.30
CA GLY A 380 -6.73 -1.39 7.47
C GLY A 380 -6.16 -2.77 7.25
N GLN A 381 -6.15 -3.57 8.31
CA GLN A 381 -5.83 -4.99 8.24
C GLN A 381 -6.64 -5.71 9.31
N LEU A 382 -7.43 -6.69 8.88
CA LEU A 382 -8.33 -7.45 9.74
C LEU A 382 -7.91 -8.91 9.80
N ASP A 383 -7.97 -9.48 10.99
CA ASP A 383 -7.84 -10.92 11.22
C ASP A 383 -8.95 -11.34 12.19
N PRO A 384 -9.93 -12.16 11.75
CA PRO A 384 -10.06 -12.81 10.44
C PRO A 384 -10.32 -11.85 9.26
N ALA A 385 -9.94 -12.26 8.04
CA ALA A 385 -10.21 -11.52 6.81
C ALA A 385 -11.72 -11.46 6.49
N LEU A 386 -12.15 -10.49 5.68
CA LEU A 386 -13.54 -10.37 5.26
C LEU A 386 -13.90 -11.34 4.12
N VAL A 387 -15.13 -11.86 4.16
CA VAL A 387 -15.70 -12.72 3.10
C VAL A 387 -16.82 -12.04 2.31
N ALA A 388 -17.51 -11.05 2.90
CA ALA A 388 -18.54 -10.29 2.21
C ALA A 388 -18.62 -8.83 2.72
N LEU A 389 -18.97 -7.91 1.81
CA LEU A 389 -19.21 -6.51 2.09
C LEU A 389 -20.50 -6.08 1.40
N ALA A 390 -21.28 -5.20 2.03
CA ALA A 390 -22.47 -4.60 1.45
C ALA A 390 -22.55 -3.12 1.81
N ALA A 391 -22.83 -2.27 0.82
CA ALA A 391 -23.08 -0.86 1.04
C ALA A 391 -24.42 -0.65 1.76
N ASP A 392 -24.46 0.29 2.70
CA ASP A 392 -25.68 0.71 3.37
C ASP A 392 -26.23 1.98 2.71
N PRO A 393 -27.45 1.98 2.13
CA PRO A 393 -28.06 3.20 1.60
C PRO A 393 -28.25 4.30 2.65
N ALA A 394 -28.25 3.96 3.94
CA ALA A 394 -28.27 4.93 5.04
C ALA A 394 -26.87 5.48 5.39
N GLY A 395 -25.81 4.95 4.77
CA GLY A 395 -24.42 5.31 4.99
C GLY A 395 -23.63 4.22 5.71
N GLY A 396 -22.40 3.98 5.22
CA GLY A 396 -21.50 2.99 5.79
C GLY A 396 -21.47 1.65 5.05
N LEU A 397 -20.74 0.70 5.62
CA LEU A 397 -20.53 -0.63 5.06
C LEU A 397 -20.82 -1.70 6.12
N TRP A 398 -21.62 -2.68 5.75
CA TRP A 398 -21.78 -3.93 6.49
C TRP A 398 -20.77 -4.95 5.99
N ALA A 399 -20.26 -5.77 6.90
CA ALA A 399 -19.21 -6.74 6.64
C ALA A 399 -19.48 -8.08 7.33
N LEU A 400 -19.04 -9.16 6.68
CA LEU A 400 -18.89 -10.48 7.27
C LEU A 400 -17.42 -10.88 7.26
N ASP A 401 -16.90 -11.34 8.38
CA ASP A 401 -15.57 -11.94 8.46
C ASP A 401 -15.57 -13.44 8.11
N ALA A 402 -14.38 -14.03 8.00
CA ALA A 402 -14.19 -15.42 7.63
C ALA A 402 -14.69 -16.45 8.65
N VAL A 403 -15.01 -16.04 9.88
CA VAL A 403 -15.66 -16.92 10.87
C VAL A 403 -17.19 -16.73 10.89
N GLY A 404 -17.72 -15.83 10.05
CA GLY A 404 -19.13 -15.54 9.91
C GLY A 404 -19.65 -14.48 10.89
N GLN A 405 -18.77 -13.73 11.56
CA GLN A 405 -19.17 -12.62 12.40
C GLN A 405 -19.67 -11.46 11.54
N LEU A 406 -20.89 -10.99 11.83
CA LEU A 406 -21.45 -9.78 11.23
C LEU A 406 -20.93 -8.55 11.97
N GLY A 407 -20.67 -7.48 11.24
CA GLY A 407 -20.20 -6.21 11.79
C GLY A 407 -20.36 -5.05 10.81
N ARG A 408 -19.96 -3.86 11.26
CA ARG A 408 -19.81 -2.67 10.42
C ARG A 408 -18.34 -2.31 10.28
N LEU A 409 -17.98 -1.77 9.13
CA LEU A 409 -16.71 -1.04 9.02
C LEU A 409 -16.90 0.37 9.57
N VAL A 410 -15.95 0.83 10.37
CA VAL A 410 -15.97 2.13 11.04
C VAL A 410 -14.64 2.84 10.88
N VAL A 411 -14.68 4.17 10.84
CA VAL A 411 -13.48 5.01 10.73
C VAL A 411 -12.78 5.10 12.10
N GLU A 412 -11.49 4.77 12.15
CA GLU A 412 -10.69 4.76 13.38
C GLU A 412 -9.46 5.70 13.28
N ARG A 413 -9.70 7.02 13.25
CA ARG A 413 -8.59 8.00 13.18
C ARG A 413 -7.76 7.97 14.47
N PRO A 414 -6.42 7.94 14.39
CA PRO A 414 -5.57 8.15 15.55
C PRO A 414 -5.92 9.48 16.23
N PRO A 415 -5.90 9.57 17.57
CA PRO A 415 -6.12 10.82 18.27
C PRO A 415 -4.97 11.81 18.01
N GLY A 416 -5.28 13.11 18.12
CA GLY A 416 -4.31 14.20 17.97
C GLY A 416 -4.44 14.97 16.65
N GLU A 417 -3.52 15.91 16.42
CA GLU A 417 -3.47 16.72 15.21
C GLU A 417 -2.23 16.40 14.38
N PHE A 418 -2.42 16.14 13.09
CA PHE A 418 -1.30 15.88 12.19
C PHE A 418 -0.55 17.17 11.86
N PRO A 419 0.80 17.19 11.96
CA PRO A 419 1.57 18.41 11.79
C PRO A 419 1.66 18.80 10.30
N THR A 420 0.80 19.70 9.83
CA THR A 420 0.90 20.22 8.44
C THR A 420 2.11 21.13 8.21
N ALA A 421 2.64 21.73 9.27
CA ALA A 421 3.92 22.42 9.30
C ALA A 421 4.92 21.53 10.04
N LEU A 422 6.09 21.30 9.43
CA LEU A 422 7.05 20.30 9.93
C LEU A 422 7.61 20.68 11.30
N THR A 423 7.76 21.98 11.59
CA THR A 423 8.19 22.45 12.92
C THR A 423 7.26 21.99 14.05
N ARG A 424 5.98 21.71 13.76
CA ARG A 424 5.02 21.19 14.74
C ARG A 424 5.18 19.70 15.04
N SER A 425 5.97 18.96 14.24
CA SER A 425 6.23 17.53 14.47
C SER A 425 7.19 17.27 15.62
N GLY A 426 7.94 18.28 16.05
CA GLY A 426 8.99 18.12 17.05
C GLY A 426 10.23 17.38 16.55
N CYS A 427 10.34 17.05 15.26
CA CYS A 427 11.51 16.31 14.75
C CYS A 427 12.78 17.17 14.60
N PHE A 428 12.65 18.48 14.55
CA PHE A 428 13.78 19.42 14.47
C PHE A 428 13.59 20.56 15.48
N GLU A 429 14.66 20.92 16.18
CA GLU A 429 14.72 22.08 17.07
C GLU A 429 15.04 23.34 16.25
N GLY A 430 14.31 24.43 16.49
CA GLY A 430 14.55 25.70 15.78
C GLY A 430 14.07 25.70 14.32
N THR A 431 14.83 26.37 13.45
CA THR A 431 14.51 26.52 12.02
C THR A 431 15.41 25.64 11.15
N GLY A 432 14.82 24.86 10.25
CA GLY A 432 15.58 24.00 9.32
C GLY A 432 15.80 22.58 9.83
N VAL A 433 16.64 21.83 9.12
CA VAL A 433 16.98 20.42 9.42
C VAL A 433 18.24 20.24 10.29
N GLN A 434 18.93 21.33 10.61
CA GLN A 434 20.29 21.33 11.17
C GLN A 434 20.36 20.96 12.67
N SER A 435 19.22 20.77 13.32
CA SER A 435 19.15 20.45 14.74
C SER A 435 18.09 19.37 14.94
N PRO A 436 18.38 18.10 14.60
CA PRO A 436 17.44 17.00 14.81
C PRO A 436 17.15 16.82 16.30
N ALA A 437 15.92 16.43 16.63
CA ALA A 437 15.55 16.17 18.02
C ALA A 437 16.31 14.97 18.60
N PRO A 438 16.47 14.86 19.93
CA PRO A 438 17.31 13.83 20.56
C PRO A 438 16.90 12.38 20.28
N ASP A 439 15.67 12.14 19.85
CA ASP A 439 15.13 10.82 19.51
C ASP A 439 15.27 10.45 18.02
N LEU A 440 15.78 11.36 17.18
CA LEU A 440 16.19 11.06 15.81
C LEU A 440 17.56 10.38 15.81
N ILE A 441 17.58 9.09 15.55
CA ILE A 441 18.80 8.28 15.44
C ILE A 441 19.33 8.40 14.01
N PRO A 442 20.45 9.10 13.74
CA PRO A 442 20.99 9.23 12.39
C PRO A 442 21.53 7.88 11.89
N TYR A 443 21.38 7.63 10.59
CA TYR A 443 21.99 6.47 9.95
C TYR A 443 22.47 6.75 8.52
N SER A 444 23.51 6.03 8.13
CA SER A 444 24.10 6.02 6.80
C SER A 444 23.94 4.66 6.14
N ILE A 445 23.92 4.62 4.80
CA ILE A 445 23.82 3.39 4.01
C ILE A 445 24.94 3.29 2.99
N ASN A 446 25.36 2.08 2.63
CA ASN A 446 26.47 1.82 1.69
C ASN A 446 26.14 2.25 0.25
N ALA A 447 24.99 1.85 -0.29
CA ALA A 447 24.57 2.14 -1.65
C ALA A 447 23.25 2.93 -1.66
N PRO A 448 23.28 4.27 -1.79
CA PRO A 448 22.07 5.08 -1.84
C PRO A 448 21.35 4.96 -3.20
N LEU A 449 20.01 4.99 -3.18
CA LEU A 449 19.18 5.15 -4.39
C LEU A 449 19.52 6.48 -5.11
N TRP A 450 19.58 6.51 -6.43
CA TRP A 450 19.73 7.74 -7.22
C TRP A 450 18.48 8.61 -7.16
N THR A 451 18.66 9.91 -6.89
CA THR A 451 17.56 10.90 -6.88
C THR A 451 18.04 12.24 -7.45
N ASP A 452 18.56 12.19 -8.68
CA ASP A 452 18.99 13.35 -9.45
C ASP A 452 19.95 14.29 -8.67
N GLY A 453 20.98 13.71 -8.05
CA GLY A 453 22.02 14.47 -7.36
C GLY A 453 21.63 15.09 -6.01
N SER A 454 20.48 14.76 -5.42
CA SER A 454 20.15 15.21 -4.06
C SER A 454 20.97 14.50 -2.99
N HIS A 455 21.46 15.28 -2.03
CA HIS A 455 22.06 14.79 -0.79
C HIS A 455 20.95 14.33 0.16
N LYS A 456 21.19 13.23 0.89
CA LYS A 456 20.19 12.61 1.76
C LYS A 456 20.72 12.36 3.16
N GLU A 457 20.16 13.06 4.13
CA GLU A 457 20.30 12.74 5.56
C GLU A 457 19.14 11.85 5.98
N ARG A 458 19.38 10.89 6.88
CA ARG A 458 18.38 9.90 7.26
C ARG A 458 18.37 9.67 8.76
N TYR A 459 17.16 9.52 9.31
CA TYR A 459 16.95 9.31 10.73
C TYR A 459 15.90 8.21 10.95
N LEU A 460 16.06 7.48 12.04
CA LEU A 460 15.09 6.53 12.59
C LEU A 460 14.56 7.08 13.92
N VAL A 461 13.27 6.90 14.17
CA VAL A 461 12.66 7.10 15.49
C VAL A 461 11.99 5.79 15.87
N ILE A 462 12.38 5.23 17.02
CA ILE A 462 11.79 4.01 17.56
C ILE A 462 10.96 4.37 18.79
N PRO A 463 9.71 3.89 18.92
CA PRO A 463 8.87 4.21 20.07
C PRO A 463 9.54 3.80 21.39
N PRO A 464 9.34 4.57 22.48
CA PRO A 464 9.92 4.25 23.77
C PRO A 464 9.63 2.82 24.23
N GLY A 465 10.68 2.08 24.59
CA GLY A 465 10.59 0.69 25.06
C GLY A 465 10.38 -0.35 23.96
N GLN A 466 10.35 0.05 22.69
CA GLN A 466 10.33 -0.85 21.54
C GLN A 466 11.73 -1.01 20.93
N GLN A 467 11.92 -2.07 20.15
CA GLN A 467 13.18 -2.41 19.50
C GLN A 467 12.92 -2.89 18.08
N LEU A 468 13.95 -2.84 17.24
CA LEU A 468 13.97 -3.41 15.90
C LEU A 468 14.23 -4.91 15.97
N SER A 469 13.58 -5.66 15.08
CA SER A 469 13.93 -7.07 14.84
C SER A 469 14.50 -7.23 13.43
N VAL A 470 15.30 -8.27 13.24
CA VAL A 470 15.99 -8.56 11.97
C VAL A 470 15.37 -9.79 11.32
N GLU A 471 14.98 -9.65 10.06
CA GLU A 471 14.52 -10.78 9.23
C GLU A 471 15.71 -11.66 8.78
N PRO A 472 15.49 -12.94 8.42
CA PRO A 472 16.56 -13.82 7.96
C PRO A 472 17.35 -13.29 6.75
N ASP A 473 16.75 -12.42 5.93
CA ASP A 473 17.38 -11.77 4.80
C ASP A 473 18.01 -10.40 5.14
N GLY A 474 18.18 -10.08 6.42
CA GLY A 474 18.82 -8.86 6.91
C GLY A 474 17.97 -7.59 6.84
N ARG A 475 16.72 -7.68 6.39
CA ARG A 475 15.79 -6.53 6.45
C ARG A 475 15.36 -6.25 7.89
N LEU A 476 15.07 -4.99 8.19
CA LEU A 476 14.63 -4.57 9.51
C LEU A 476 13.10 -4.51 9.60
N ARG A 477 12.55 -5.09 10.65
CA ARG A 477 11.14 -4.95 11.02
C ARG A 477 11.02 -3.88 12.09
N PHE A 478 10.16 -2.92 11.80
CA PHE A 478 9.93 -1.76 12.66
C PHE A 478 8.67 -1.96 13.50
N PRO A 479 8.72 -1.66 14.81
CA PRO A 479 7.53 -1.67 15.66
C PRO A 479 6.55 -0.54 15.25
N VAL A 480 5.27 -0.74 15.55
CA VAL A 480 4.21 0.26 15.31
C VAL A 480 4.54 1.55 16.04
N GLY A 481 4.41 2.68 15.34
CA GLY A 481 4.79 4.01 15.80
C GLY A 481 6.19 4.45 15.39
N SER A 482 6.99 3.58 14.76
CA SER A 482 8.31 3.97 14.24
C SER A 482 8.19 4.99 13.11
N ILE A 483 9.16 5.90 13.01
CA ILE A 483 9.23 6.92 11.96
C ILE A 483 10.58 6.84 11.26
N ILE A 484 10.58 6.96 9.94
CA ILE A 484 11.79 7.16 9.14
C ILE A 484 11.71 8.54 8.51
N VAL A 485 12.74 9.37 8.75
CA VAL A 485 12.83 10.72 8.20
C VAL A 485 13.98 10.76 7.19
N LYS A 486 13.75 11.35 6.03
CA LYS A 486 14.76 11.60 5.00
C LYS A 486 14.71 13.06 4.59
N ASN A 487 15.83 13.78 4.71
CA ASN A 487 15.96 15.14 4.22
C ASN A 487 16.70 15.12 2.89
N PHE A 488 16.11 15.73 1.86
CA PHE A 488 16.72 15.88 0.53
C PHE A 488 17.18 17.32 0.37
N SER A 489 18.46 17.49 0.05
CA SER A 489 19.10 18.80 -0.02
C SER A 489 19.96 18.95 -1.27
N TYR A 490 20.14 20.19 -1.73
CA TYR A 490 20.95 20.53 -2.90
C TYR A 490 21.94 21.66 -2.58
N PRO A 491 23.14 21.66 -3.19
CA PRO A 491 24.04 22.80 -3.18
C PRO A 491 23.57 23.85 -4.20
N LEU A 492 22.70 24.77 -3.78
CA LEU A 492 22.13 25.78 -4.68
C LEU A 492 23.15 26.83 -5.14
N ASP A 493 24.21 27.05 -4.36
CA ASP A 493 25.40 27.78 -4.78
C ASP A 493 26.53 26.79 -5.11
N LEU A 494 26.84 26.65 -6.39
CA LEU A 494 27.89 25.75 -6.87
C LEU A 494 29.31 26.25 -6.53
N LEU A 495 29.45 27.49 -6.04
CA LEU A 495 30.71 28.00 -5.49
C LEU A 495 30.92 27.57 -4.02
N GLU A 496 29.84 27.18 -3.33
CA GLU A 496 29.83 26.69 -1.95
C GLU A 496 29.14 25.32 -1.88
N PRO A 497 29.70 24.27 -2.52
CA PRO A 497 29.03 22.97 -2.70
C PRO A 497 28.77 22.21 -1.38
N ASP A 498 29.43 22.59 -0.29
CA ASP A 498 29.20 22.03 1.03
C ASP A 498 27.98 22.67 1.74
N GLN A 499 27.49 23.81 1.25
CA GLN A 499 26.32 24.49 1.79
C GLN A 499 25.04 23.93 1.16
N LEU A 500 24.49 22.92 1.82
CA LEU A 500 23.27 22.25 1.39
C LEU A 500 22.01 23.01 1.83
N THR A 501 21.10 23.25 0.88
CA THR A 501 19.77 23.80 1.15
C THR A 501 18.73 22.67 1.16
N PRO A 502 17.93 22.50 2.22
CA PRO A 502 16.89 21.48 2.27
C PRO A 502 15.76 21.84 1.30
N VAL A 503 15.24 20.83 0.62
CA VAL A 503 14.18 20.94 -0.40
C VAL A 503 12.97 20.10 -0.01
N GLU A 504 13.21 18.88 0.47
CA GLU A 504 12.16 17.97 0.92
C GLU A 504 12.54 17.35 2.27
N THR A 505 11.55 17.20 3.15
CA THR A 505 11.61 16.19 4.22
C THR A 505 10.53 15.14 3.95
N ARG A 506 10.96 13.91 3.73
CA ARG A 506 10.06 12.76 3.56
C ARG A 506 9.98 11.97 4.84
N VAL A 507 8.76 11.67 5.25
CA VAL A 507 8.44 10.98 6.50
C VAL A 507 7.70 9.69 6.16
N MET A 508 8.15 8.59 6.75
CA MET A 508 7.48 7.29 6.69
C MET A 508 7.04 6.90 8.10
N ILE A 509 5.76 6.61 8.32
CA ILE A 509 5.21 6.29 9.65
C ILE A 509 4.69 4.86 9.65
N ARG A 510 5.19 4.02 10.55
CA ARG A 510 4.70 2.64 10.71
C ARG A 510 3.41 2.64 11.52
N ARG A 511 2.26 2.53 10.85
CA ARG A 511 0.97 2.24 11.49
C ARG A 511 0.82 0.75 11.80
N SER A 512 -0.26 0.37 12.48
CA SER A 512 -0.58 -1.04 12.74
C SER A 512 -0.77 -1.85 11.46
N TYR A 513 -1.43 -1.27 10.45
CA TYR A 513 -1.80 -1.96 9.22
C TYR A 513 -0.89 -1.67 8.01
N THR A 514 -0.13 -0.57 8.01
CA THR A 514 0.75 -0.23 6.87
C THR A 514 1.85 0.78 7.24
N TRP A 515 2.66 1.17 6.26
CA TRP A 515 3.49 2.37 6.28
C TRP A 515 2.76 3.53 5.59
N GLU A 516 2.69 4.68 6.26
CA GLU A 516 2.22 5.94 5.66
C GLU A 516 3.40 6.76 5.14
N PHE A 517 3.19 7.50 4.04
CA PHE A 517 4.21 8.29 3.38
C PHE A 517 3.76 9.74 3.26
N HIS A 518 4.65 10.66 3.66
CA HIS A 518 4.40 12.09 3.61
C HIS A 518 5.62 12.85 3.09
N SER A 519 5.38 13.79 2.18
CA SER A 519 6.41 14.68 1.64
C SER A 519 6.13 16.10 2.13
N TYR A 520 7.13 16.72 2.76
CA TYR A 520 7.10 18.13 3.17
C TYR A 520 8.02 18.94 2.26
N ARG A 521 7.51 20.04 1.73
CA ARG A 521 8.29 20.96 0.89
C ARG A 521 8.81 22.11 1.72
N TRP A 522 10.13 22.30 1.71
CA TRP A 522 10.78 23.44 2.35
C TRP A 522 10.52 24.74 1.60
N ASN A 523 10.40 25.83 2.34
CA ASN A 523 10.43 27.17 1.75
C ASN A 523 11.85 27.53 1.28
N GLU A 524 11.98 28.54 0.42
CA GLU A 524 13.29 28.97 -0.14
C GLU A 524 14.31 29.38 0.94
N ALA A 525 13.82 29.84 2.09
CA ALA A 525 14.67 30.23 3.22
C ALA A 525 15.17 29.03 4.05
N GLY A 526 14.68 27.81 3.81
CA GLY A 526 15.03 26.62 4.59
C GLY A 526 14.59 26.69 6.06
N THR A 527 13.55 27.45 6.38
CA THR A 527 13.12 27.73 7.77
C THR A 527 11.90 26.94 8.21
N GLU A 528 11.05 26.54 7.26
CA GLU A 528 9.83 25.75 7.50
C GLU A 528 9.56 24.86 6.29
N ALA A 529 8.93 23.71 6.52
CA ALA A 529 8.42 22.84 5.48
C ALA A 529 6.92 22.56 5.67
N THR A 530 6.17 22.61 4.57
CA THR A 530 4.71 22.37 4.60
C THR A 530 4.38 21.03 3.94
N LEU A 531 3.46 20.30 4.54
CA LEU A 531 2.94 19.03 4.02
C LEU A 531 2.36 19.22 2.62
N LEU A 532 2.70 18.32 1.71
CA LEU A 532 2.08 18.24 0.40
C LEU A 532 0.86 17.30 0.42
N ASP A 533 -0.18 17.70 -0.30
CA ASP A 533 -1.39 16.91 -0.49
C ASP A 533 -1.28 15.90 -1.64
N ASP A 534 -0.42 16.19 -2.63
CA ASP A 534 -0.20 15.36 -3.82
C ASP A 534 1.24 15.52 -4.35
N GLY A 535 1.60 14.70 -5.33
CA GLY A 535 2.89 14.73 -6.00
C GLY A 535 3.17 16.05 -6.71
N GLN A 536 4.41 16.52 -6.61
CA GLN A 536 4.87 17.75 -7.25
C GLN A 536 6.26 17.54 -7.83
N SER A 537 6.71 18.47 -8.67
CA SER A 537 8.10 18.53 -9.07
C SER A 537 8.57 19.97 -9.22
N GLN A 538 9.87 20.19 -9.01
CA GLN A 538 10.50 21.49 -9.22
C GLN A 538 11.91 21.35 -9.82
N PRO A 539 12.33 22.29 -10.67
CA PRO A 539 13.67 22.29 -11.22
C PRO A 539 14.69 22.66 -10.14
N MET A 540 15.78 21.91 -10.02
CA MET A 540 16.89 22.19 -9.09
C MET A 540 18.19 22.34 -9.86
N LEU A 541 19.08 23.20 -9.37
CA LEU A 541 20.44 23.30 -9.86
C LEU A 541 21.36 22.42 -8.98
N THR A 542 22.21 21.63 -9.62
CA THR A 542 23.25 20.85 -8.97
C THR A 542 24.48 20.76 -9.88
N ALA A 543 25.54 20.08 -9.44
CA ALA A 543 26.68 19.71 -10.27
C ALA A 543 26.73 18.19 -10.47
N LEU A 544 26.73 17.76 -11.73
CA LEU A 544 26.95 16.36 -12.12
C LEU A 544 28.23 16.28 -12.93
N ASP A 545 29.14 15.36 -12.57
CA ASP A 545 30.48 15.24 -13.16
C ASP A 545 31.26 16.57 -13.21
N GLY A 546 31.08 17.41 -12.19
CA GLY A 546 31.70 18.72 -12.09
C GLY A 546 31.08 19.80 -12.99
N ALA A 547 29.98 19.52 -13.69
CA ALA A 547 29.28 20.46 -14.56
C ALA A 547 27.93 20.92 -13.96
N PRO A 548 27.63 22.23 -13.98
CA PRO A 548 26.31 22.75 -13.60
C PRO A 548 25.21 22.10 -14.44
N THR A 549 24.23 21.50 -13.78
CA THR A 549 23.15 20.74 -14.41
C THR A 549 21.82 21.07 -13.75
N VAL A 550 20.81 21.35 -14.57
CA VAL A 550 19.43 21.51 -14.10
C VAL A 550 18.76 20.14 -14.12
N VAL A 551 18.29 19.71 -12.96
CA VAL A 551 17.55 18.46 -12.75
C VAL A 551 16.13 18.75 -12.29
N ARG A 552 15.28 17.73 -12.22
CA ARG A 552 13.92 17.85 -11.70
C ARG A 552 13.76 17.03 -10.43
N HIS A 553 13.75 17.71 -9.28
CA HIS A 553 13.39 17.08 -8.02
C HIS A 553 11.91 16.74 -8.02
N THR A 554 11.58 15.49 -7.74
CA THR A 554 10.20 14.98 -7.70
C THR A 554 9.85 14.69 -6.26
N PHE A 555 8.77 15.32 -5.77
CA PHE A 555 8.09 14.98 -4.53
C PHE A 555 7.02 13.96 -4.90
N PRO A 556 7.20 12.65 -4.62
CA PRO A 556 6.21 11.66 -4.96
C PRO A 556 4.93 11.91 -4.18
N SER A 557 3.80 11.62 -4.82
CA SER A 557 2.53 11.51 -4.12
C SER A 557 2.58 10.37 -3.10
N ARG A 558 1.58 10.35 -2.22
CA ARG A 558 1.46 9.31 -1.19
C ARG A 558 1.26 7.93 -1.83
N ASP A 559 0.50 7.86 -2.93
CA ASP A 559 0.28 6.63 -3.70
C ASP A 559 1.51 6.21 -4.51
N GLU A 560 2.26 7.17 -5.07
CA GLU A 560 3.49 6.88 -5.81
C GLU A 560 4.56 6.22 -4.92
N CYS A 561 4.58 6.55 -3.62
CA CYS A 561 5.44 5.86 -2.66
C CYS A 561 5.05 4.37 -2.51
N GLY A 562 3.75 4.07 -2.57
CA GLY A 562 3.23 2.71 -2.48
C GLY A 562 3.74 1.77 -3.58
N TYR A 563 4.07 2.29 -4.78
CA TYR A 563 4.60 1.46 -5.88
C TYR A 563 5.83 0.63 -5.50
N CYS A 564 6.69 1.16 -4.63
CA CYS A 564 7.83 0.40 -4.11
C CYS A 564 7.59 -0.17 -2.71
N HIS A 565 6.76 0.50 -1.91
CA HIS A 565 6.66 0.24 -0.48
C HIS A 565 5.48 -0.66 -0.05
N ASP A 566 4.52 -1.02 -0.91
CA ASP A 566 3.24 -1.60 -0.47
C ASP A 566 3.15 -3.13 -0.26
N ASN A 567 4.17 -3.95 -0.50
CA ASN A 567 4.03 -5.42 -0.41
C ASN A 567 4.53 -6.03 0.94
N GLY A 568 4.00 -5.53 2.07
CA GLY A 568 4.13 -6.11 3.41
C GLY A 568 4.87 -5.27 4.46
N ASP A 569 4.88 -5.75 5.71
CA ASP A 569 5.33 -5.01 6.91
C ASP A 569 6.77 -4.47 6.90
N VAL A 570 7.65 -5.12 6.14
CA VAL A 570 9.11 -4.95 6.24
C VAL A 570 9.65 -3.89 5.26
N ARG A 571 8.79 -3.08 4.62
CA ARG A 571 9.19 -2.30 3.45
C ARG A 571 9.74 -0.90 3.70
N ALA A 572 10.50 -0.76 4.78
CA ALA A 572 11.49 0.32 4.85
C ALA A 572 12.63 0.04 3.86
N LEU A 573 12.68 0.78 2.74
CA LEU A 573 13.75 0.63 1.74
C LEU A 573 15.00 1.40 2.19
N GLY A 574 16.12 0.67 2.28
CA GLY A 574 17.44 1.21 2.68
C GLY A 574 17.97 0.66 4.00
N PRO A 575 17.26 0.78 5.15
CA PRO A 575 17.78 0.31 6.43
C PRO A 575 17.68 -1.23 6.52
N ARG A 576 18.75 -1.90 6.11
CA ARG A 576 18.99 -3.34 6.21
C ARG A 576 20.43 -3.59 6.63
N LEU A 577 20.72 -4.73 7.26
CA LEU A 577 22.02 -4.95 7.89
C LEU A 577 23.21 -4.76 6.95
N ASP A 578 23.15 -5.27 5.73
CA ASP A 578 24.21 -5.12 4.72
C ASP A 578 24.37 -3.68 4.20
N GLN A 579 23.31 -2.87 4.23
CA GLN A 579 23.41 -1.43 3.95
C GLN A 579 23.97 -0.64 5.13
N LEU A 580 23.65 -1.08 6.36
CA LEU A 580 24.03 -0.40 7.60
C LEU A 580 25.42 -0.81 8.12
N ALA A 581 25.96 -1.94 7.66
CA ALA A 581 27.29 -2.44 7.99
C ALA A 581 28.36 -1.55 7.35
N ARG A 582 28.72 -0.47 8.04
CA ARG A 582 29.74 0.50 7.61
C ARG A 582 30.33 1.28 8.77
N GLN A 583 31.51 1.83 8.53
CA GLN A 583 32.11 2.83 9.41
C GLN A 583 31.42 4.18 9.21
N VAL A 584 31.12 4.87 10.31
CA VAL A 584 30.48 6.19 10.34
C VAL A 584 31.24 7.09 11.31
N GLU A 585 31.40 8.35 10.93
CA GLU A 585 31.99 9.37 11.81
C GLU A 585 30.98 9.82 12.86
N TYR A 586 31.29 9.57 14.13
CA TYR A 586 30.54 10.06 15.29
C TYR A 586 31.35 11.12 16.06
N LEU A 587 30.74 11.75 17.06
CA LEU A 587 31.40 12.78 17.88
C LEU A 587 32.67 12.28 18.59
N GLU A 588 32.73 10.99 18.95
CA GLU A 588 33.87 10.37 19.61
C GLU A 588 34.92 9.81 18.63
N GLY A 589 34.65 9.88 17.31
CA GLY A 589 35.47 9.34 16.23
C GLY A 589 34.70 8.34 15.34
N PRO A 590 35.39 7.74 14.36
CA PRO A 590 34.80 6.71 13.51
C PRO A 590 34.50 5.44 14.31
N ASP A 591 33.32 4.86 14.10
CA ASP A 591 32.92 3.59 14.70
C ASP A 591 32.04 2.77 13.74
N ASP A 592 31.88 1.48 14.04
CA ASP A 592 30.96 0.59 13.34
C ASP A 592 29.51 0.92 13.71
N GLN A 593 28.72 1.33 12.71
CA GLN A 593 27.34 1.78 12.94
C GLN A 593 26.44 0.69 13.54
N LEU A 594 26.63 -0.58 13.18
CA LEU A 594 25.83 -1.67 13.73
C LEU A 594 26.18 -1.92 15.20
N GLN A 595 27.47 -1.84 15.56
CA GLN A 595 27.91 -1.95 16.96
C GLN A 595 27.39 -0.78 17.80
N VAL A 596 27.38 0.44 17.26
CA VAL A 596 26.77 1.60 17.92
C VAL A 596 25.27 1.37 18.15
N PHE A 597 24.55 0.84 17.15
CA PHE A 597 23.12 0.52 17.28
C PHE A 597 22.85 -0.58 18.32
N GLU A 598 23.69 -1.61 18.42
CA GLU A 598 23.61 -2.60 19.50
C GLU A 598 23.90 -1.97 20.87
N ALA A 599 24.90 -1.10 20.96
CA ALA A 599 25.30 -0.46 22.21
C ALA A 599 24.22 0.47 22.80
N ILE A 600 23.43 1.13 21.94
CA ILE A 600 22.27 1.94 22.35
C ILE A 600 21.00 1.10 22.56
N GLY A 601 21.05 -0.21 22.33
CA GLY A 601 19.94 -1.14 22.56
C GLY A 601 18.84 -1.08 21.50
N LEU A 602 19.19 -0.74 20.26
CA LEU A 602 18.23 -0.57 19.16
C LEU A 602 17.55 -1.87 18.72
N PHE A 603 18.22 -3.02 18.92
CA PHE A 603 17.76 -4.34 18.47
C PHE A 603 17.28 -5.22 19.64
N ASP A 604 16.31 -6.08 19.36
CA ASP A 604 15.71 -7.02 20.32
C ASP A 604 16.55 -8.28 20.60
N ALA A 605 17.51 -8.54 19.72
CA ALA A 605 18.44 -9.65 19.79
C ALA A 605 19.83 -9.20 19.30
N PRO A 606 20.91 -9.93 19.68
CA PRO A 606 22.22 -9.73 19.09
C PRO A 606 22.17 -9.84 17.57
N LEU A 607 22.90 -8.97 16.89
CA LEU A 607 22.89 -8.94 15.43
C LEU A 607 23.55 -10.19 14.83
N PRO A 608 22.94 -10.80 13.80
CA PRO A 608 23.63 -11.84 13.04
C PRO A 608 24.82 -11.24 12.27
N PRO A 609 25.82 -12.06 11.91
CA PRO A 609 26.85 -11.63 10.98
C PRO A 609 26.22 -11.15 9.67
N SER A 610 26.70 -10.01 9.16
CA SER A 610 26.25 -9.43 7.90
C SER A 610 27.44 -9.01 7.08
N GLU A 611 27.52 -9.49 5.84
CA GLU A 611 28.48 -8.97 4.88
C GLU A 611 28.03 -7.57 4.42
N PRO A 612 28.92 -6.58 4.42
CA PRO A 612 28.58 -5.23 3.96
C PRO A 612 28.31 -5.23 2.46
N MET A 613 27.24 -4.56 2.06
CA MET A 613 27.03 -4.22 0.66
C MET A 613 28.14 -3.27 0.21
N ALA A 614 28.66 -3.47 -0.99
CA ALA A 614 29.65 -2.56 -1.54
C ALA A 614 29.08 -1.14 -1.70
N ASP A 615 29.89 -0.13 -1.39
CA ASP A 615 29.65 1.22 -1.88
C ASP A 615 30.02 1.23 -3.38
N TYR A 616 29.06 1.50 -4.25
CA TYR A 616 29.31 1.52 -5.69
C TYR A 616 30.24 2.68 -6.12
N LEU A 617 30.49 3.65 -5.24
CA LEU A 617 31.45 4.73 -5.44
C LEU A 617 32.87 4.40 -4.94
N ASP A 618 33.05 3.33 -4.17
CA ASP A 618 34.38 2.90 -3.71
C ASP A 618 35.20 2.33 -4.87
N PRO A 619 36.31 2.97 -5.30
CA PRO A 619 37.12 2.48 -6.41
C PRO A 619 37.91 1.21 -6.08
N GLU A 620 38.06 0.84 -4.80
CA GLU A 620 38.78 -0.37 -4.39
C GLU A 620 37.89 -1.62 -4.42
N ALA A 621 36.56 -1.45 -4.48
CA ALA A 621 35.61 -2.54 -4.64
C ALA A 621 35.64 -3.09 -6.08
N SER A 622 35.36 -4.39 -6.25
CA SER A 622 35.32 -5.00 -7.58
C SER A 622 34.20 -4.42 -8.44
N ASP A 623 34.42 -4.37 -9.77
CA ASP A 623 33.43 -3.85 -10.71
C ASP A 623 32.08 -4.57 -10.59
N GLU A 624 32.09 -5.89 -10.39
CA GLU A 624 30.87 -6.67 -10.14
C GLU A 624 30.18 -6.23 -8.85
N ALA A 625 30.90 -6.12 -7.73
CA ALA A 625 30.30 -5.74 -6.46
C ALA A 625 29.65 -4.34 -6.55
N ARG A 626 30.34 -3.39 -7.19
CA ARG A 626 29.82 -2.03 -7.42
C ARG A 626 28.59 -2.03 -8.32
N ALA A 627 28.61 -2.78 -9.42
CA ALA A 627 27.47 -2.92 -10.32
C ALA A 627 26.26 -3.57 -9.62
N ARG A 628 26.47 -4.63 -8.85
CA ARG A 628 25.42 -5.33 -8.09
C ARG A 628 24.82 -4.46 -6.99
N ALA A 629 25.64 -3.70 -6.27
CA ALA A 629 25.16 -2.75 -5.27
C ALA A 629 24.32 -1.63 -5.90
N TYR A 630 24.77 -1.09 -7.03
CA TYR A 630 24.02 -0.09 -7.79
C TYR A 630 22.66 -0.63 -8.28
N LEU A 631 22.64 -1.82 -8.88
CA LEU A 631 21.41 -2.47 -9.35
C LEU A 631 20.46 -2.80 -8.20
N HIS A 632 20.98 -3.24 -7.05
CA HIS A 632 20.16 -3.47 -5.87
C HIS A 632 19.47 -2.18 -5.40
N ALA A 633 20.25 -1.11 -5.22
CA ALA A 633 19.75 0.15 -4.69
C ALA A 633 18.72 0.82 -5.60
N ASN A 634 18.87 0.69 -6.92
CA ASN A 634 18.05 1.40 -7.91
C ASN A 634 16.99 0.56 -8.60
N CYS A 635 17.11 -0.78 -8.58
CA CYS A 635 16.26 -1.67 -9.38
C CYS A 635 15.80 -2.92 -8.63
N GLY A 636 16.50 -3.32 -7.56
CA GLY A 636 16.23 -4.56 -6.82
C GLY A 636 14.90 -4.60 -6.05
N HIS A 637 14.28 -3.45 -5.78
CA HIS A 637 12.93 -3.43 -5.20
C HIS A 637 11.84 -3.78 -6.24
N CYS A 638 12.08 -3.50 -7.52
CA CYS A 638 11.18 -3.88 -8.61
C CYS A 638 11.49 -5.29 -9.13
N HIS A 639 12.76 -5.59 -9.36
CA HIS A 639 13.25 -6.85 -9.91
C HIS A 639 13.63 -7.82 -8.80
N ARG A 640 12.63 -8.48 -8.24
CA ARG A 640 12.74 -9.53 -7.24
C ARG A 640 11.46 -10.37 -7.23
N PRO A 641 11.46 -11.58 -6.63
CA PRO A 641 10.23 -12.30 -6.36
C PRO A 641 9.22 -11.44 -5.59
N GLY A 642 7.99 -11.36 -6.11
CA GLY A 642 6.92 -10.52 -5.56
C GLY A 642 7.17 -9.00 -5.69
N GLY A 643 8.14 -8.59 -6.52
CA GLY A 643 8.41 -7.20 -6.88
C GLY A 643 7.37 -6.63 -7.87
N TRP A 644 7.58 -5.40 -8.31
CA TRP A 644 6.61 -4.69 -9.17
C TRP A 644 6.65 -5.13 -10.64
N THR A 645 7.73 -5.76 -11.09
CA THR A 645 7.83 -6.23 -12.49
C THR A 645 6.83 -7.33 -12.81
N PRO A 646 6.53 -7.60 -14.10
CA PRO A 646 5.67 -8.72 -14.49
C PRO A 646 6.04 -10.06 -13.83
N PRO A 647 5.07 -10.96 -13.55
CA PRO A 647 5.28 -12.17 -12.76
C PRO A 647 6.23 -13.17 -13.43
N ASP A 648 6.17 -13.23 -14.75
CA ASP A 648 6.99 -14.07 -15.62
C ASP A 648 8.39 -13.47 -15.83
N LEU A 649 8.63 -12.20 -15.45
CA LEU A 649 9.97 -11.61 -15.42
C LEU A 649 10.81 -12.17 -14.29
N ASP A 650 11.51 -13.24 -14.63
CA ASP A 650 12.47 -13.97 -13.80
C ASP A 650 13.81 -13.22 -13.69
N MET A 651 13.81 -12.00 -13.17
CA MET A 651 15.03 -11.21 -12.93
C MET A 651 15.09 -10.75 -11.47
N ASP A 652 16.19 -11.09 -10.77
CA ASP A 652 16.37 -10.78 -9.37
C ASP A 652 17.67 -10.01 -9.11
N LEU A 653 17.51 -8.70 -8.91
CA LEU A 653 18.60 -7.73 -8.75
C LEU A 653 18.97 -7.49 -7.28
N ARG A 654 18.51 -8.33 -6.34
CA ARG A 654 18.90 -8.19 -4.93
C ARG A 654 20.40 -8.42 -4.76
N TRP A 655 21.00 -7.68 -3.83
CA TRP A 655 22.41 -7.83 -3.44
C TRP A 655 22.72 -9.26 -2.96
N THR A 656 21.78 -9.84 -2.22
CA THR A 656 21.91 -11.20 -1.65
C THR A 656 21.66 -12.31 -2.67
N THR A 657 21.24 -11.99 -3.89
CA THR A 657 21.02 -12.98 -4.95
C THR A 657 22.33 -13.17 -5.72
N PRO A 658 22.91 -14.38 -5.77
CA PRO A 658 24.10 -14.66 -6.55
C PRO A 658 23.94 -14.24 -8.02
N THR A 659 25.00 -13.72 -8.64
CA THR A 659 24.96 -13.26 -10.04
C THR A 659 24.45 -14.31 -11.04
N PRO A 660 24.85 -15.59 -10.95
CA PRO A 660 24.32 -16.64 -11.82
C PRO A 660 22.80 -16.89 -11.64
N GLU A 661 22.27 -16.62 -10.45
CA GLU A 661 20.85 -16.80 -10.10
C GLU A 661 20.00 -15.56 -10.40
N ALA A 662 20.63 -14.42 -10.67
CA ALA A 662 19.95 -13.16 -11.00
C ALA A 662 19.34 -13.15 -12.40
N ASN A 663 19.70 -14.14 -13.23
CA ASN A 663 19.20 -14.37 -14.58
C ASN A 663 19.39 -13.13 -15.49
N LEU A 664 20.63 -12.63 -15.51
CA LEU A 664 21.02 -11.43 -16.27
C LEU A 664 21.83 -11.76 -17.51
N CYS A 665 22.90 -12.53 -17.35
CA CYS A 665 23.92 -12.66 -18.38
C CYS A 665 23.55 -13.68 -19.46
N GLY A 666 23.62 -13.27 -20.73
CA GLY A 666 23.33 -14.14 -21.87
C GLY A 666 21.85 -14.53 -21.99
N VAL A 667 20.97 -13.86 -21.24
CA VAL A 667 19.54 -14.12 -21.20
C VAL A 667 18.82 -13.14 -22.13
N PRO A 668 17.95 -13.58 -23.05
CA PRO A 668 17.20 -12.67 -23.89
C PRO A 668 16.19 -11.84 -23.08
N PRO A 669 15.89 -10.60 -23.50
CA PRO A 669 14.76 -9.86 -22.97
C PRO A 669 13.46 -10.65 -23.19
N GLN A 670 12.60 -10.69 -22.17
CA GLN A 670 11.31 -11.37 -22.29
C GLN A 670 10.28 -10.55 -23.06
N TYR A 671 10.37 -9.23 -22.97
CA TYR A 671 9.45 -8.31 -23.63
C TYR A 671 10.17 -7.51 -24.69
N SER A 672 9.47 -7.17 -25.76
CA SER A 672 9.96 -6.25 -26.77
C SER A 672 10.23 -4.87 -26.13
N SER A 673 11.22 -4.18 -26.67
CA SER A 673 11.51 -2.81 -26.31
C SER A 673 11.96 -2.04 -27.55
N THR A 674 11.99 -0.71 -27.47
CA THR A 674 12.52 0.14 -28.54
C THR A 674 14.04 0.11 -28.63
N PHE A 675 14.72 -0.55 -27.69
CA PHE A 675 16.18 -0.66 -27.66
C PHE A 675 16.65 -1.84 -28.51
N PRO A 676 17.74 -1.68 -29.29
CA PRO A 676 18.28 -2.73 -30.15
C PRO A 676 19.21 -3.66 -29.35
N ALA A 677 18.66 -4.37 -28.35
CA ALA A 677 19.41 -5.32 -27.54
C ALA A 677 18.70 -6.68 -27.50
N ASP A 678 19.47 -7.73 -27.80
CA ASP A 678 19.03 -9.12 -27.81
C ASP A 678 19.34 -9.83 -26.47
N HIS A 679 20.05 -9.18 -25.55
CA HIS A 679 20.34 -9.70 -24.21
C HIS A 679 20.00 -8.70 -23.09
N ARG A 680 19.64 -9.22 -21.92
CA ARG A 680 19.54 -8.41 -20.68
C ARG A 680 20.91 -7.82 -20.33
N VAL A 681 21.93 -8.68 -20.31
CA VAL A 681 23.35 -8.34 -20.26
C VAL A 681 24.11 -9.25 -21.24
N ALA A 682 24.81 -8.65 -22.20
CA ALA A 682 25.72 -9.33 -23.12
C ALA A 682 27.18 -9.14 -22.65
N PRO A 683 27.93 -10.22 -22.37
CA PRO A 683 29.34 -10.13 -21.98
C PRO A 683 30.18 -9.29 -22.96
N GLY A 684 30.87 -8.28 -22.44
CA GLY A 684 31.75 -7.42 -23.22
C GLY A 684 31.05 -6.42 -24.13
N ASP A 685 29.71 -6.44 -24.24
CA ASP A 685 28.97 -5.60 -25.17
C ASP A 685 27.83 -4.81 -24.49
N PRO A 686 28.11 -3.58 -24.01
CA PRO A 686 27.07 -2.70 -23.49
C PRO A 686 26.02 -2.29 -24.53
N SER A 687 26.35 -2.32 -25.83
CA SER A 687 25.40 -1.91 -26.89
C SER A 687 24.31 -2.95 -27.13
N ASP A 688 24.58 -4.21 -26.79
CA ASP A 688 23.62 -5.33 -26.81
C ASP A 688 23.06 -5.67 -25.40
N SER A 689 23.30 -4.81 -24.41
CA SER A 689 22.88 -5.02 -23.02
C SER A 689 21.70 -4.12 -22.64
N LEU A 690 20.49 -4.67 -22.63
CA LEU A 690 19.26 -3.92 -22.37
C LEU A 690 19.25 -3.20 -21.02
N VAL A 691 19.82 -3.81 -19.97
CA VAL A 691 19.90 -3.18 -18.63
C VAL A 691 20.66 -1.86 -18.70
N TRP A 692 21.81 -1.82 -19.38
CA TRP A 692 22.60 -0.60 -19.53
C TRP A 692 21.88 0.45 -20.37
N LEU A 693 21.27 0.04 -21.48
CA LEU A 693 20.54 0.96 -22.37
C LEU A 693 19.37 1.65 -21.64
N ARG A 694 18.66 0.93 -20.77
CA ARG A 694 17.57 1.49 -19.95
C ARG A 694 18.07 2.39 -18.82
N LEU A 695 19.18 2.04 -18.18
CA LEU A 695 19.80 2.86 -17.11
C LEU A 695 20.32 4.20 -17.65
N SER A 696 20.90 4.18 -18.85
CA SER A 696 21.53 5.34 -19.48
C SER A 696 20.58 6.23 -20.30
N SER A 697 19.33 5.81 -20.47
CA SER A 697 18.31 6.54 -21.24
C SER A 697 17.26 7.18 -20.34
N ARG A 698 16.64 8.26 -20.82
CA ARG A 698 15.46 8.86 -20.18
C ARG A 698 14.31 8.95 -21.18
N GLY A 699 13.10 8.60 -20.75
CA GLY A 699 11.92 8.47 -21.61
C GLY A 699 11.20 7.12 -21.43
N PRO A 700 10.39 6.70 -22.42
CA PRO A 700 9.69 5.41 -22.36
C PRO A 700 10.68 4.26 -22.09
N TRP A 701 10.27 3.33 -21.23
CA TRP A 701 11.07 2.15 -20.86
C TRP A 701 12.37 2.42 -20.09
N GLN A 702 12.58 3.64 -19.57
CA GLN A 702 13.74 3.95 -18.72
C GLN A 702 13.74 3.14 -17.41
N MET A 703 14.93 2.96 -16.83
CA MET A 703 15.10 2.41 -15.49
C MET A 703 15.97 3.34 -14.63
N PRO A 704 15.52 3.74 -13.42
CA PRO A 704 14.21 3.50 -12.81
C PRO A 704 13.04 4.20 -13.55
N PRO A 705 11.80 3.66 -13.49
CA PRO A 705 10.68 4.16 -14.30
C PRO A 705 10.13 5.53 -13.88
N PHE A 706 10.40 6.00 -12.66
CA PHE A 706 9.92 7.29 -12.14
C PHE A 706 10.96 7.99 -11.27
N ALA A 707 10.68 9.26 -10.92
CA ALA A 707 11.48 10.11 -10.01
C ALA A 707 12.95 10.35 -10.40
N THR A 708 13.32 10.13 -11.67
CA THR A 708 14.63 10.51 -12.23
C THR A 708 14.45 11.21 -13.58
N SER A 709 15.16 12.32 -13.77
CA SER A 709 15.11 13.17 -14.98
C SER A 709 16.40 13.13 -15.78
N VAL A 710 17.50 12.68 -15.18
CA VAL A 710 18.81 12.56 -15.82
C VAL A 710 19.45 11.21 -15.47
N PRO A 711 20.26 10.61 -16.38
CA PRO A 711 21.11 9.45 -16.09
C PRO A 711 21.97 9.69 -14.84
N ASP A 712 22.11 8.67 -13.99
CA ASP A 712 23.08 8.72 -12.90
C ASP A 712 24.49 8.52 -13.48
N PRO A 713 25.43 9.46 -13.29
CA PRO A 713 26.82 9.27 -13.68
C PRO A 713 27.47 8.02 -13.06
N ALA A 714 27.12 7.70 -11.81
CA ALA A 714 27.62 6.52 -11.10
C ALA A 714 27.07 5.22 -11.69
N GLY A 715 25.98 5.25 -12.46
CA GLY A 715 25.45 4.08 -13.16
C GLY A 715 26.43 3.49 -14.18
N SER A 716 27.47 4.23 -14.57
CA SER A 716 28.56 3.76 -15.42
C SER A 716 29.31 2.54 -14.85
N VAL A 717 29.26 2.29 -13.54
CA VAL A 717 29.82 1.05 -12.95
C VAL A 717 29.20 -0.22 -13.54
N VAL A 718 27.91 -0.16 -13.92
CA VAL A 718 27.24 -1.28 -14.59
C VAL A 718 27.82 -1.49 -15.99
N ARG A 719 28.10 -0.41 -16.71
CA ARG A 719 28.76 -0.48 -18.03
C ARG A 719 30.16 -1.06 -17.92
N THR A 720 30.97 -0.57 -16.97
CA THR A 720 32.34 -1.07 -16.76
C THR A 720 32.35 -2.55 -16.43
N TRP A 721 31.44 -2.99 -15.55
CA TRP A 721 31.28 -4.42 -15.27
C TRP A 721 30.97 -5.22 -16.53
N ILE A 722 30.01 -4.78 -17.36
CA ILE A 722 29.66 -5.45 -18.63
C ILE A 722 30.86 -5.54 -19.57
N GLU A 723 31.59 -4.43 -19.77
CA GLU A 723 32.78 -4.38 -20.63
C GLU A 723 33.89 -5.34 -20.15
N GLY A 724 33.96 -5.61 -18.84
CA GLY A 724 34.92 -6.53 -18.24
C GLY A 724 34.52 -8.01 -18.26
N LEU A 725 33.32 -8.36 -18.75
CA LEU A 725 32.87 -9.76 -18.82
C LEU A 725 33.42 -10.47 -20.06
N ASP A 726 34.29 -11.46 -19.87
CA ASP A 726 34.74 -12.37 -20.94
C ASP A 726 33.70 -13.48 -21.25
N GLY A 727 32.71 -13.66 -20.39
CA GLY A 727 31.66 -14.67 -20.46
C GLY A 727 30.69 -14.52 -19.28
N CYS A 728 29.67 -15.38 -19.21
CA CYS A 728 28.74 -15.32 -18.10
C CYS A 728 29.31 -15.93 -16.82
N PRO A 729 29.24 -15.21 -15.68
CA PRO A 729 29.75 -15.66 -14.39
C PRO A 729 28.93 -16.81 -13.79
#